data_AF-A0A7G8UMI1-F1
#
_entry.id   AF-A0A7G8UMI1-F1
#
_cell.length_a   1.000
_cell.length_b   1.000
_cell.length_c   1.000
_cell.angle_alpha   90.00
_cell.angle_beta   90.00
_cell.angle_gamma   90.00
#
_symmetry.space_group_name_H-M   'P 1'
#
loop_
_entity.id
_entity.type
_entity.pdbx_description
1 polymer ?
#
loop_
_entity_poly.entity_id
_entity_poly.type
_entity_poly.pdbx_seq_one_letter_code
_entity_poly.pdbx_strand_id
1 'polypeptide(L)'
;MPLGRNEKMNAIKESGFETFRRGAFGNAGQNLYVSRAGTIQRIHHFDINGDGYIDLPFANSHDDDTRVPVYIYRNPAVNGERLELPTDGGYAAAMGDINGDGYDDLVIANQYDGVSNEVYAQVYYGSAEGFSVKRMLKLWAPSSKDVEIGDFNGDGRPDIALISREKLRIFYQGEQGFASGGYTDIDLPHDLESIAAADLDGDGYADLVVRSSDRSIAVYWGGPDGIRADRRTKLDKRLSGEGLIGIGIDLAASGAGGATLRVYGVPARPRLKVVALQSRPHLFVCIGEQTLFIPFGANRQAGEPLVLNSGEAMSAAVGDIRGNGEQDIVLASRQTDELGGQRSWIYWGGQGGYANERRTAVATNGANDVIIGRLSGNDNGCGDIVFCQDKVEEWYSHHSLLYRGSPAGIHQPPIRLETHCALDAFISRDSVGEPARLVFLNHLSNRILGNVPVYIYWGGPDGFSPDRREELPGWAATEVRACDFNDDGHVDLLVVNSNENAMHLDRGSFLYYGGPNGFSENHRVELPTRYNMSSCCADLNRDGYLDLLVVGFSNNELLIFYGSERGFADEPKRIKLDIEGIVFDNPRFMTLADFNRDGWLDLVIPECGSSGKTIILWGGPDGFVASRATLLPSGPTISSRAADLNGNGWLDLIVGGYKGDDPGDPYSTFVYIYWGGPEGFSNNRRTQLPASFAADITIADFNNDGILDIFVSCYHGLRSRDIDSFIYWGGSGGVYSESNRTVLPHHSAAGALAADFDEDGFIDLAVVNHKTQGNHPGMSYVWWNGPEGFTERRVTKLPTFGPHGMTHSDIGNIADRGDEELYESRPIELSEDSRIGGISWMAEIPAKTWVKAQIRTAPSEADLNGAPWIGKNGADSWFEKNGETVVGSLSGKWVQYRLALGAVNSGSTPRVSEVAIMLGEPPSSEKRES
;
A
#
# COMPACT_ATOMS: atom_id res chain seq x y z
N MET A 1 -44.94 25.18 30.90
CA MET A 1 -46.41 25.35 30.93
C MET A 1 -47.04 24.07 31.42
N PRO A 2 -48.14 24.10 32.20
CA PRO A 2 -48.51 22.95 33.01
C PRO A 2 -49.10 21.82 32.17
N LEU A 3 -48.60 20.61 32.47
CA LEU A 3 -49.00 19.30 31.96
C LEU A 3 -50.51 19.09 32.10
N GLY A 4 -51.21 19.05 30.96
CA GLY A 4 -52.58 18.60 30.86
C GLY A 4 -52.64 17.08 30.86
N ARG A 5 -53.39 16.53 31.83
CA ARG A 5 -53.94 15.17 31.95
C ARG A 5 -53.28 14.04 31.14
N ASN A 6 -52.62 13.14 31.88
CA ASN A 6 -52.42 11.74 31.54
C ASN A 6 -53.76 11.06 31.19
N GLU A 7 -54.16 11.07 29.94
CA GLU A 7 -54.91 9.95 29.36
C GLU A 7 -53.88 8.89 28.98
N LYS A 8 -53.98 7.71 29.61
CA LYS A 8 -53.22 6.54 29.18
C LYS A 8 -53.58 6.28 27.72
N MET A 9 -52.72 6.66 26.78
CA MET A 9 -52.83 6.14 25.41
C MET A 9 -52.80 4.61 25.50
N ASN A 10 -53.87 3.98 25.05
CA ASN A 10 -53.96 2.54 24.94
C ASN A 10 -53.02 2.14 23.80
N ALA A 11 -51.82 1.64 24.11
CA ALA A 11 -50.79 1.35 23.12
C ALA A 11 -50.07 0.05 23.45
N ILE A 12 -49.69 -0.69 22.40
CA ILE A 12 -48.85 -1.88 22.52
C ILE A 12 -47.42 -1.45 22.27
N LYS A 13 -46.60 -1.54 23.31
CA LYS A 13 -45.20 -1.11 23.29
C LYS A 13 -44.29 -2.32 23.14
N GLU A 14 -43.37 -2.23 22.19
CA GLU A 14 -42.23 -3.13 22.04
C GLU A 14 -40.93 -2.36 22.32
N SER A 15 -40.12 -2.90 23.23
CA SER A 15 -38.80 -2.36 23.57
C SER A 15 -37.91 -3.47 24.12
N GLY A 16 -36.60 -3.21 24.11
CA GLY A 16 -35.60 -4.11 24.69
C GLY A 16 -35.16 -5.24 23.76
N PHE A 17 -33.95 -5.74 24.04
CA PHE A 17 -33.25 -6.73 23.22
C PHE A 17 -34.10 -7.99 22.94
N GLU A 18 -34.68 -8.60 23.99
CA GLU A 18 -35.46 -9.84 23.86
C GLU A 18 -36.71 -9.71 22.99
N THR A 19 -37.26 -8.50 22.88
CA THR A 19 -38.43 -8.22 22.03
C THR A 19 -37.98 -8.01 20.60
N PHE A 20 -37.06 -7.05 20.39
CA PHE A 20 -36.67 -6.66 19.04
C PHE A 20 -35.90 -7.75 18.29
N ARG A 21 -35.06 -8.55 18.97
CA ARG A 21 -34.29 -9.64 18.33
C ARG A 21 -35.14 -10.75 17.70
N ARG A 22 -36.45 -10.77 17.99
CA ARG A 22 -37.42 -11.72 17.41
C ARG A 22 -38.00 -11.22 16.08
N GLY A 23 -37.68 -9.99 15.68
CA GLY A 23 -37.98 -9.47 14.37
C GLY A 23 -37.11 -10.09 13.28
N ALA A 24 -37.38 -9.68 12.04
CA ALA A 24 -36.57 -10.00 10.87
C ALA A 24 -35.82 -8.75 10.40
N PHE A 25 -34.62 -8.96 9.88
CA PHE A 25 -33.74 -7.91 9.39
C PHE A 25 -33.61 -8.03 7.87
N GLY A 26 -33.58 -6.90 7.17
CA GLY A 26 -33.16 -6.88 5.76
C GLY A 26 -31.79 -7.52 5.59
N ASN A 27 -31.64 -8.37 4.57
CA ASN A 27 -30.38 -9.08 4.25
C ASN A 27 -29.75 -9.80 5.47
N ALA A 28 -30.59 -10.46 6.28
CA ALA A 28 -30.20 -11.18 7.50
C ALA A 28 -29.41 -10.36 8.54
N GLY A 29 -29.53 -9.03 8.51
CA GLY A 29 -28.86 -8.16 9.47
C GLY A 29 -27.40 -7.87 9.11
N GLN A 30 -27.03 -7.97 7.83
CA GLN A 30 -25.69 -7.61 7.35
C GLN A 30 -25.25 -6.20 7.78
N ASN A 31 -26.18 -5.24 7.82
CA ASN A 31 -25.93 -3.86 8.23
C ASN A 31 -26.94 -3.35 9.27
N LEU A 32 -27.74 -4.23 9.89
CA LEU A 32 -28.74 -3.85 10.88
C LEU A 32 -28.82 -4.91 11.97
N TYR A 33 -28.81 -4.49 13.23
CA TYR A 33 -28.92 -5.41 14.37
C TYR A 33 -29.70 -4.80 15.52
N VAL A 34 -29.96 -5.62 16.54
CA VAL A 34 -30.49 -5.16 17.82
C VAL A 34 -29.38 -5.26 18.83
N SER A 35 -28.88 -4.11 19.30
CA SER A 35 -27.84 -4.10 20.31
C SER A 35 -28.33 -4.70 21.62
N ARG A 36 -27.40 -5.15 22.46
CA ARG A 36 -27.74 -5.70 23.78
C ARG A 36 -28.51 -4.71 24.64
N ALA A 37 -28.29 -3.41 24.47
CA ALA A 37 -29.04 -2.36 25.14
C ALA A 37 -30.52 -2.29 24.71
N GLY A 38 -30.90 -3.00 23.64
CA GLY A 38 -32.26 -3.06 23.11
C GLY A 38 -32.56 -1.98 22.09
N THR A 39 -31.55 -1.59 21.31
CA THR A 39 -31.64 -0.55 20.30
C THR A 39 -31.52 -1.17 18.91
N ILE A 40 -32.44 -0.84 17.99
CA ILE A 40 -32.30 -1.16 16.56
C ILE A 40 -31.43 -0.08 15.92
N GLN A 41 -30.32 -0.48 15.31
CA GLN A 41 -29.36 0.44 14.68
C GLN A 41 -28.52 -0.25 13.61
N ARG A 42 -27.86 0.55 12.77
CA ARG A 42 -26.96 0.08 11.71
C ARG A 42 -25.59 -0.27 12.27
N ILE A 43 -24.87 -1.11 11.52
CA ILE A 43 -23.57 -1.65 11.93
C ILE A 43 -22.43 -0.81 11.38
N HIS A 44 -22.47 -0.47 10.09
CA HIS A 44 -21.41 0.29 9.42
C HIS A 44 -21.71 1.78 9.46
N HIS A 45 -20.71 2.58 9.86
CA HIS A 45 -20.79 4.03 9.94
C HIS A 45 -19.70 4.64 9.06
N PHE A 46 -20.02 5.72 8.36
CA PHE A 46 -19.11 6.40 7.46
C PHE A 46 -18.99 7.90 7.78
N ASP A 47 -19.93 8.47 8.54
CA ASP A 47 -19.79 9.72 9.27
C ASP A 47 -19.18 9.40 10.64
N ILE A 48 -17.85 9.40 10.71
CA ILE A 48 -17.09 8.92 11.86
C ILE A 48 -17.11 9.97 12.98
N ASN A 49 -17.10 11.25 12.64
CA ASN A 49 -17.11 12.34 13.63
C ASN A 49 -18.52 12.84 14.02
N GLY A 50 -19.57 12.39 13.32
CA GLY A 50 -20.97 12.72 13.60
C GLY A 50 -21.41 14.10 13.09
N ASP A 51 -20.72 14.69 12.11
CA ASP A 51 -21.02 16.01 11.56
C ASP A 51 -22.03 15.98 10.39
N GLY A 52 -22.42 14.77 9.96
CA GLY A 52 -23.36 14.52 8.88
C GLY A 52 -22.72 14.42 7.50
N TYR A 53 -21.39 14.34 7.38
CA TYR A 53 -20.69 14.12 6.12
C TYR A 53 -19.91 12.80 6.15
N ILE A 54 -19.64 12.25 4.96
CA ILE A 54 -18.86 11.00 4.85
C ILE A 54 -17.38 11.30 5.08
N ASP A 55 -16.75 10.49 5.93
CA ASP A 55 -15.33 10.50 6.22
C ASP A 55 -14.61 9.35 5.51
N LEU A 56 -13.34 9.57 5.16
CA LEU A 56 -12.56 8.61 4.37
C LEU A 56 -11.36 8.06 5.16
N PRO A 57 -11.45 6.82 5.67
CA PRO A 57 -10.31 6.16 6.29
C PRO A 57 -9.42 5.49 5.24
N PHE A 58 -8.13 5.86 5.23
CA PHE A 58 -7.11 5.32 4.33
C PHE A 58 -6.10 4.48 5.10
N ALA A 59 -6.04 3.19 4.79
CA ALA A 59 -5.15 2.23 5.42
C ALA A 59 -3.73 2.33 4.83
N ASN A 60 -3.00 3.39 5.17
CA ASN A 60 -1.61 3.56 4.78
C ASN A 60 -0.76 2.42 5.35
N SER A 61 0.10 1.84 4.51
CA SER A 61 0.89 0.66 4.91
C SER A 61 2.37 0.76 4.55
N HIS A 62 2.73 1.54 3.53
CA HIS A 62 4.10 1.61 3.01
C HIS A 62 4.50 3.06 2.78
N ASP A 63 5.57 3.53 3.40
CA ASP A 63 6.17 4.84 3.13
C ASP A 63 7.52 4.71 2.40
N ASP A 64 7.73 3.57 1.72
CA ASP A 64 8.97 3.32 0.98
C ASP A 64 9.04 4.12 -0.33
N ASP A 65 10.11 4.89 -0.51
CA ASP A 65 10.45 5.55 -1.77
C ASP A 65 11.39 4.66 -2.59
N THR A 66 10.89 4.19 -3.74
CA THR A 66 11.64 3.28 -4.61
C THR A 66 12.47 3.98 -5.69
N ARG A 67 12.23 5.28 -5.88
CA ARG A 67 12.85 6.10 -6.93
C ARG A 67 13.45 7.37 -6.32
N VAL A 68 14.23 7.17 -5.27
CA VAL A 68 14.82 8.29 -4.56
C VAL A 68 15.67 9.13 -5.52
N PRO A 69 15.50 10.47 -5.55
CA PRO A 69 16.33 11.35 -6.36
C PRO A 69 17.80 11.31 -5.96
N VAL A 70 18.67 11.66 -6.90
CA VAL A 70 20.05 12.06 -6.59
C VAL A 70 20.00 13.40 -5.85
N TYR A 71 20.73 13.51 -4.75
CA TYR A 71 20.83 14.76 -3.98
C TYR A 71 22.12 15.49 -4.30
N ILE A 72 22.03 16.78 -4.58
CA ILE A 72 23.18 17.64 -4.86
C ILE A 72 23.23 18.74 -3.80
N TYR A 73 24.26 18.72 -2.98
CA TYR A 73 24.51 19.75 -1.98
C TYR A 73 25.46 20.81 -2.53
N ARG A 74 24.99 22.06 -2.55
CA ARG A 74 25.82 23.25 -2.77
C ARG A 74 26.34 23.74 -1.42
N ASN A 75 27.64 24.01 -1.37
CA ASN A 75 28.31 24.47 -0.14
C ASN A 75 27.97 23.62 1.10
N PRO A 76 28.18 22.29 1.05
CA PRO A 76 27.76 21.35 2.09
C PRO A 76 28.39 21.66 3.47
N ALA A 77 29.51 22.38 3.50
CA ALA A 77 30.20 22.75 4.73
C ALA A 77 29.70 24.05 5.39
N VAL A 78 28.80 24.81 4.75
CA VAL A 78 28.37 26.14 5.23
C VAL A 78 26.85 26.25 5.36
N ASN A 79 26.10 26.14 4.26
CA ASN A 79 24.64 26.32 4.25
C ASN A 79 23.86 25.14 3.63
N GLY A 80 24.53 24.24 2.91
CA GLY A 80 23.98 22.95 2.49
C GLY A 80 22.67 23.02 1.70
N GLU A 81 22.56 23.91 0.71
CA GLU A 81 21.38 23.95 -0.17
C GLU A 81 21.31 22.65 -0.98
N ARG A 82 20.19 21.91 -0.86
CA ARG A 82 19.95 20.64 -1.53
C ARG A 82 19.13 20.84 -2.80
N LEU A 83 19.62 20.29 -3.90
CA LEU A 83 18.88 20.11 -5.15
C LEU A 83 18.65 18.62 -5.42
N GLU A 84 17.67 18.31 -6.25
CA GLU A 84 17.28 16.94 -6.55
C GLU A 84 17.25 16.70 -8.06
N LEU A 85 17.81 15.57 -8.50
CA LEU A 85 17.66 15.05 -9.86
C LEU A 85 16.89 13.73 -9.83
N PRO A 86 15.81 13.57 -10.60
CA PRO A 86 15.01 12.36 -10.56
C PRO A 86 15.78 11.15 -11.09
N THR A 87 15.45 9.96 -10.58
CA THR A 87 15.96 8.68 -11.10
C THR A 87 14.81 7.75 -11.47
N ASP A 88 15.12 6.69 -12.20
CA ASP A 88 14.20 5.57 -12.45
C ASP A 88 14.60 4.37 -11.56
N GLY A 89 15.05 4.65 -10.32
CA GLY A 89 15.57 3.66 -9.37
C GLY A 89 17.09 3.49 -9.45
N GLY A 90 17.82 4.58 -9.18
CA GLY A 90 19.28 4.59 -9.24
C GLY A 90 19.92 3.54 -8.33
N TYR A 91 20.90 2.80 -8.85
CA TYR A 91 21.63 1.77 -8.12
C TYR A 91 23.13 2.02 -8.13
N ALA A 92 23.70 2.42 -9.27
CA ALA A 92 25.09 2.84 -9.37
C ALA A 92 25.19 4.10 -10.23
N ALA A 93 26.29 4.82 -10.09
CA ALA A 93 26.55 5.99 -10.90
C ALA A 93 28.04 6.13 -11.19
N ALA A 94 28.35 6.85 -12.26
CA ALA A 94 29.70 7.26 -12.61
C ALA A 94 29.66 8.73 -13.04
N MET A 95 30.76 9.45 -12.81
CA MET A 95 30.83 10.87 -13.10
C MET A 95 32.15 11.24 -13.78
N GLY A 96 32.05 12.08 -14.81
CA GLY A 96 33.19 12.61 -15.56
C GLY A 96 32.73 13.45 -16.74
N ASP A 97 33.60 14.26 -17.33
CA ASP A 97 33.32 15.05 -18.53
C ASP A 97 33.28 14.14 -19.77
N ILE A 98 32.10 13.63 -20.12
CA ILE A 98 31.93 12.62 -21.17
C ILE A 98 31.83 13.28 -22.54
N ASN A 99 31.27 14.49 -22.61
CA ASN A 99 31.10 15.23 -23.87
C ASN A 99 32.27 16.19 -24.19
N GLY A 100 33.21 16.38 -23.26
CA GLY A 100 34.40 17.23 -23.42
C GLY A 100 34.13 18.73 -23.31
N ASP A 101 33.00 19.15 -22.71
CA ASP A 101 32.62 20.55 -22.56
C ASP A 101 33.22 21.24 -21.32
N GLY A 102 33.97 20.49 -20.51
CA GLY A 102 34.65 20.94 -19.31
C GLY A 102 33.78 20.89 -18.05
N TYR A 103 32.55 20.37 -18.12
CA TYR A 103 31.68 20.12 -16.98
C TYR A 103 31.52 18.62 -16.74
N ASP A 104 31.55 18.20 -15.48
CA ASP A 104 31.31 16.79 -15.16
C ASP A 104 29.87 16.39 -15.52
N ASP A 105 29.71 15.29 -16.24
CA ASP A 105 28.44 14.62 -16.54
C ASP A 105 28.19 13.48 -15.54
N LEU A 106 26.92 13.17 -15.27
CA LEU A 106 26.51 12.10 -14.36
C LEU A 106 25.78 10.99 -15.12
N VAL A 107 26.30 9.77 -15.08
CA VAL A 107 25.65 8.57 -15.61
C VAL A 107 25.06 7.78 -14.44
N ILE A 108 23.77 7.47 -14.50
CA ILE A 108 23.06 6.70 -13.49
C ILE A 108 22.61 5.37 -14.11
N ALA A 109 23.11 4.28 -13.55
CA ALA A 109 22.58 2.93 -13.76
C ALA A 109 21.32 2.75 -12.90
N ASN A 110 20.17 2.66 -13.57
CA ASN A 110 18.90 2.38 -12.92
C ASN A 110 18.64 0.87 -12.92
N GLN A 111 18.12 0.36 -11.81
CA GLN A 111 17.84 -1.06 -11.64
C GLN A 111 16.35 -1.37 -11.65
N TYR A 112 15.56 -0.63 -10.86
CA TYR A 112 14.14 -0.91 -10.60
C TYR A 112 13.36 0.38 -10.28
N ASP A 113 12.35 0.71 -11.07
CA ASP A 113 11.57 1.95 -10.89
C ASP A 113 10.39 1.84 -9.91
N GLY A 114 10.37 0.81 -9.05
CA GLY A 114 9.21 0.54 -8.19
C GLY A 114 8.12 -0.32 -8.84
N VAL A 115 8.27 -0.65 -10.13
CA VAL A 115 7.34 -1.50 -10.89
C VAL A 115 8.07 -2.58 -11.69
N SER A 116 9.12 -2.19 -12.41
CA SER A 116 9.78 -3.01 -13.43
C SER A 116 11.30 -2.79 -13.41
N ASN A 117 12.03 -3.81 -13.85
CA ASN A 117 13.47 -3.71 -14.10
C ASN A 117 13.81 -3.29 -15.54
N GLU A 118 12.80 -3.08 -16.38
CA GLU A 118 12.94 -2.66 -17.78
C GLU A 118 13.09 -1.13 -17.89
N VAL A 119 14.10 -0.60 -17.21
CA VAL A 119 14.38 0.83 -17.08
C VAL A 119 15.57 1.25 -17.94
N TYR A 120 15.70 2.55 -18.21
CA TYR A 120 16.84 3.10 -18.96
C TYR A 120 17.89 3.61 -17.98
N ALA A 121 19.17 3.49 -18.32
CA ALA A 121 20.20 4.31 -17.70
C ALA A 121 20.02 5.77 -18.12
N GLN A 122 20.37 6.71 -17.25
CA GLN A 122 20.21 8.15 -17.49
C GLN A 122 21.57 8.83 -17.50
N VAL A 123 21.82 9.67 -18.51
CA VAL A 123 22.99 10.55 -18.58
C VAL A 123 22.50 11.97 -18.40
N TYR A 124 22.92 12.63 -17.33
CA TYR A 124 22.69 14.04 -17.07
C TYR A 124 23.94 14.81 -17.47
N TYR A 125 23.84 15.61 -18.52
CA TYR A 125 24.96 16.42 -18.97
C TYR A 125 25.12 17.65 -18.08
N GLY A 126 26.35 17.85 -17.60
CA GLY A 126 26.77 19.02 -16.84
C GLY A 126 26.66 20.29 -17.68
N SER A 127 26.63 21.44 -17.02
CA SER A 127 26.61 22.75 -17.66
C SER A 127 26.98 23.83 -16.66
N ALA A 128 27.29 25.04 -17.11
CA ALA A 128 27.55 26.18 -16.21
C ALA A 128 26.40 26.43 -15.21
N GLU A 129 25.16 26.09 -15.57
CA GLU A 129 23.98 26.20 -14.70
C GLU A 129 23.81 25.01 -13.73
N GLY A 130 24.64 23.97 -13.87
CA GLY A 130 24.56 22.69 -13.19
C GLY A 130 23.77 21.63 -13.97
N PHE A 131 23.42 20.54 -13.29
CA PHE A 131 22.62 19.46 -13.87
C PHE A 131 21.15 19.85 -14.06
N SER A 132 20.51 19.30 -15.09
CA SER A 132 19.08 19.51 -15.37
C SER A 132 18.47 18.36 -16.17
N VAL A 133 17.20 18.05 -15.90
CA VAL A 133 16.39 17.11 -16.72
C VAL A 133 16.22 17.55 -18.18
N LYS A 134 16.50 18.82 -18.51
CA LYS A 134 16.46 19.33 -19.90
C LYS A 134 17.68 18.90 -20.73
N ARG A 135 18.79 18.53 -20.08
CA ARG A 135 20.03 18.08 -20.70
C ARG A 135 20.28 16.62 -20.34
N MET A 136 19.33 15.75 -20.68
CA MET A 136 19.37 14.33 -20.32
C MET A 136 19.28 13.44 -21.56
N LEU A 137 20.04 12.35 -21.57
CA LEU A 137 19.92 11.23 -22.51
C LEU A 137 19.52 9.95 -21.77
N LYS A 138 18.71 9.10 -22.41
CA LYS A 138 18.37 7.76 -21.91
C LYS A 138 19.03 6.68 -22.76
N LEU A 139 19.77 5.78 -22.12
CA LEU A 139 20.45 4.65 -22.74
C LEU A 139 19.74 3.34 -22.37
N TRP A 140 19.48 2.48 -23.36
CA TRP A 140 18.81 1.20 -23.11
C TRP A 140 19.75 0.22 -22.39
N ALA A 141 19.69 0.22 -21.06
CA ALA A 141 20.46 -0.64 -20.17
C ALA A 141 19.57 -1.06 -18.99
N PRO A 142 18.61 -1.97 -19.19
CA PRO A 142 17.69 -2.40 -18.14
C PRO A 142 18.40 -3.23 -17.08
N SER A 143 17.84 -3.19 -15.86
CA SER A 143 18.32 -3.92 -14.69
C SER A 143 19.83 -3.73 -14.48
N SER A 144 20.26 -2.47 -14.40
CA SER A 144 21.68 -2.17 -14.31
C SER A 144 22.20 -2.18 -12.87
N LYS A 145 23.28 -2.92 -12.63
CA LYS A 145 23.90 -3.11 -11.30
C LYS A 145 25.13 -2.23 -11.05
N ASP A 146 25.79 -1.78 -12.12
CA ASP A 146 27.03 -1.01 -12.01
C ASP A 146 27.29 -0.23 -13.31
N VAL A 147 28.08 0.83 -13.24
CA VAL A 147 28.43 1.69 -14.38
C VAL A 147 29.81 2.34 -14.21
N GLU A 148 30.56 2.42 -15.29
CA GLU A 148 31.90 3.03 -15.34
C GLU A 148 32.11 3.82 -16.64
N ILE A 149 32.95 4.84 -16.56
CA ILE A 149 33.31 5.72 -17.69
C ILE A 149 34.80 5.53 -18.02
N GLY A 150 35.13 5.41 -19.30
CA GLY A 150 36.53 5.34 -19.75
C GLY A 150 36.65 5.32 -21.26
N ASP A 151 37.76 5.81 -21.80
CA ASP A 151 38.06 5.70 -23.24
C ASP A 151 38.63 4.29 -23.53
N PHE A 152 37.75 3.32 -23.76
CA PHE A 152 38.15 1.92 -23.90
C PHE A 152 38.74 1.61 -25.28
N ASN A 153 38.41 2.43 -26.30
CA ASN A 153 38.82 2.26 -27.69
C ASN A 153 39.96 3.21 -28.13
N GLY A 154 40.34 4.18 -27.28
CA GLY A 154 41.43 5.12 -27.49
C GLY A 154 41.13 6.20 -28.52
N ASP A 155 39.86 6.49 -28.79
CA ASP A 155 39.46 7.50 -29.78
C ASP A 155 39.40 8.94 -29.22
N GLY A 156 39.70 9.10 -27.93
CA GLY A 156 39.71 10.36 -27.20
C GLY A 156 38.34 10.79 -26.70
N ARG A 157 37.29 9.99 -26.89
CA ARG A 157 35.95 10.22 -26.34
C ARG A 157 35.65 9.17 -25.27
N PRO A 158 35.30 9.56 -24.04
CA PRO A 158 34.92 8.60 -23.01
C PRO A 158 33.71 7.75 -23.43
N ASP A 159 33.79 6.45 -23.21
CA ASP A 159 32.72 5.48 -23.39
C ASP A 159 32.02 5.16 -22.06
N ILE A 160 30.91 4.44 -22.12
CA ILE A 160 30.16 4.01 -20.91
C ILE A 160 30.05 2.49 -20.89
N ALA A 161 30.56 1.85 -19.85
CA ALA A 161 30.37 0.42 -19.57
C ALA A 161 29.34 0.23 -18.45
N LEU A 162 28.36 -0.64 -18.66
CA LEU A 162 27.34 -0.99 -17.67
C LEU A 162 27.27 -2.50 -17.49
N ILE A 163 26.92 -2.93 -16.28
CA ILE A 163 26.37 -4.28 -16.06
C ILE A 163 24.86 -4.18 -16.25
N SER A 164 24.30 -4.72 -17.33
CA SER A 164 22.86 -4.74 -17.63
C SER A 164 22.38 -6.19 -17.76
N ARG A 165 21.33 -6.55 -17.02
CA ARG A 165 20.85 -7.95 -16.91
C ARG A 165 22.00 -8.93 -16.65
N GLU A 166 22.87 -8.54 -15.74
CA GLU A 166 24.05 -9.32 -15.31
C GLU A 166 25.11 -9.55 -16.40
N LYS A 167 25.02 -8.85 -17.54
CA LYS A 167 25.98 -8.91 -18.66
C LYS A 167 26.67 -7.58 -18.88
N LEU A 168 27.86 -7.62 -19.49
CA LEU A 168 28.59 -6.40 -19.85
C LEU A 168 27.99 -5.79 -21.13
N ARG A 169 27.58 -4.53 -21.02
CA ARG A 169 27.09 -3.69 -22.12
C ARG A 169 27.94 -2.44 -22.21
N ILE A 170 28.46 -2.12 -23.39
CA ILE A 170 29.28 -0.93 -23.61
C ILE A 170 28.63 -0.04 -24.68
N PHE A 171 28.50 1.24 -24.38
CA PHE A 171 28.14 2.28 -25.32
C PHE A 171 29.41 3.01 -25.73
N TYR A 172 29.88 2.73 -26.95
CA TYR A 172 31.01 3.46 -27.53
C TYR A 172 30.54 4.82 -28.04
N GLN A 173 31.26 5.89 -27.69
CA GLN A 173 30.86 7.24 -28.06
C GLN A 173 31.27 7.57 -29.51
N GLY A 174 30.28 7.85 -30.37
CA GLY A 174 30.55 8.32 -31.73
C GLY A 174 30.79 9.83 -31.80
N GLU A 175 31.15 10.34 -32.97
CA GLU A 175 31.30 11.79 -33.22
C GLU A 175 30.03 12.61 -32.95
N GLN A 176 28.86 11.97 -33.02
CA GLN A 176 27.55 12.59 -32.76
C GLN A 176 27.06 12.31 -31.32
N GLY A 177 27.92 11.80 -30.44
CA GLY A 177 27.58 11.35 -29.09
C GLY A 177 27.03 9.91 -29.07
N PHE A 178 26.30 9.58 -28.00
CA PHE A 178 25.69 8.25 -27.83
C PHE A 178 24.34 8.13 -28.54
N ALA A 179 24.07 6.94 -29.05
CA ALA A 179 22.73 6.53 -29.48
C ALA A 179 22.08 5.64 -28.41
N SER A 180 20.79 5.87 -28.11
CA SER A 180 20.05 5.14 -27.06
C SER A 180 20.10 3.62 -27.17
N GLY A 181 20.16 3.08 -28.39
CA GLY A 181 20.36 1.64 -28.68
C GLY A 181 21.71 1.28 -29.30
N GLY A 182 22.69 2.19 -29.31
CA GLY A 182 24.01 2.01 -29.94
C GLY A 182 25.02 1.24 -29.09
N TYR A 183 24.60 0.18 -28.42
CA TYR A 183 25.44 -0.58 -27.50
C TYR A 183 26.04 -1.84 -28.14
N THR A 184 27.11 -2.34 -27.52
CA THR A 184 27.70 -3.66 -27.78
C THR A 184 27.64 -4.49 -26.51
N ASP A 185 27.00 -5.65 -26.57
CA ASP A 185 27.05 -6.63 -25.48
C ASP A 185 28.30 -7.51 -25.64
N ILE A 186 29.08 -7.64 -24.58
CA ILE A 186 30.28 -8.47 -24.54
C ILE A 186 29.98 -9.71 -23.71
N ASP A 187 29.94 -10.88 -24.37
CA ASP A 187 29.69 -12.15 -23.70
C ASP A 187 30.89 -12.56 -22.84
N LEU A 188 30.71 -12.48 -21.51
CA LEU A 188 31.69 -12.94 -20.53
C LEU A 188 31.29 -14.31 -19.94
N PRO A 189 32.24 -15.08 -19.37
CA PRO A 189 31.98 -16.47 -18.99
C PRO A 189 30.97 -16.69 -17.83
N HIS A 190 30.67 -15.65 -17.05
CA HIS A 190 29.84 -15.70 -15.86
C HIS A 190 29.01 -14.41 -15.75
N ASP A 191 27.93 -14.47 -14.98
CA ASP A 191 27.14 -13.29 -14.62
C ASP A 191 27.97 -12.31 -13.80
N LEU A 192 27.74 -11.02 -14.03
CA LEU A 192 28.57 -9.93 -13.51
C LEU A 192 27.94 -9.26 -12.30
N GLU A 193 28.79 -8.83 -11.37
CA GLU A 193 28.40 -8.24 -10.09
C GLU A 193 28.88 -6.82 -9.90
N SER A 194 30.13 -6.51 -10.26
CA SER A 194 30.68 -5.17 -10.19
C SER A 194 31.81 -4.99 -11.20
N ILE A 195 32.00 -3.76 -11.67
CA ILE A 195 33.07 -3.34 -12.56
C ILE A 195 33.83 -2.15 -11.96
N ALA A 196 35.05 -1.90 -12.45
CA ALA A 196 35.79 -0.67 -12.22
C ALA A 196 36.63 -0.35 -13.45
N ALA A 197 36.77 0.93 -13.80
CA ALA A 197 37.56 1.35 -14.96
C ALA A 197 38.76 2.24 -14.59
N ALA A 198 39.89 2.01 -15.24
CA ALA A 198 41.09 2.86 -15.21
C ALA A 198 42.09 2.37 -16.26
N ASP A 199 43.00 3.23 -16.71
CA ASP A 199 44.21 2.80 -17.42
C ASP A 199 45.19 2.17 -16.40
N LEU A 200 45.21 0.84 -16.33
CA LEU A 200 45.95 0.07 -15.31
C LEU A 200 47.38 -0.26 -15.75
N ASP A 201 47.63 -0.36 -17.06
CA ASP A 201 48.95 -0.68 -17.62
C ASP A 201 49.70 0.55 -18.18
N GLY A 202 49.03 1.70 -18.25
CA GLY A 202 49.59 2.98 -18.70
C GLY A 202 49.71 3.10 -20.22
N ASP A 203 48.95 2.30 -20.98
CA ASP A 203 49.01 2.29 -22.44
C ASP A 203 48.11 3.33 -23.12
N GLY A 204 47.35 4.09 -22.33
CA GLY A 204 46.47 5.17 -22.77
C GLY A 204 45.05 4.71 -23.11
N TYR A 205 44.72 3.42 -22.99
CA TYR A 205 43.36 2.92 -23.08
C TYR A 205 42.82 2.66 -21.67
N ALA A 206 41.55 2.99 -21.43
CA ALA A 206 40.92 2.54 -20.20
C ALA A 206 40.80 1.01 -20.20
N ASP A 207 41.13 0.38 -19.08
CA ASP A 207 40.91 -1.04 -18.82
C ASP A 207 39.66 -1.22 -17.95
N LEU A 208 39.05 -2.41 -18.04
CA LEU A 208 37.87 -2.76 -17.25
C LEU A 208 38.18 -3.95 -16.33
N VAL A 209 38.14 -3.71 -15.03
CA VAL A 209 38.16 -4.77 -14.02
C VAL A 209 36.74 -5.26 -13.82
N VAL A 210 36.55 -6.57 -13.85
CA VAL A 210 35.24 -7.22 -13.73
C VAL A 210 35.30 -8.23 -12.60
N ARG A 211 34.32 -8.17 -11.69
CA ARG A 211 34.03 -9.23 -10.72
C ARG A 211 32.76 -9.96 -11.10
N SER A 212 32.86 -11.28 -11.16
CA SER A 212 31.77 -12.19 -11.50
C SER A 212 31.05 -12.74 -10.25
N SER A 213 29.88 -13.35 -10.44
CA SER A 213 29.06 -13.97 -9.40
C SER A 213 29.76 -15.11 -8.63
N ASP A 214 30.76 -15.74 -9.24
CA ASP A 214 31.64 -16.75 -8.62
C ASP A 214 32.82 -16.14 -7.83
N ARG A 215 32.82 -14.82 -7.59
CA ARG A 215 33.87 -14.01 -6.96
C ARG A 215 35.18 -13.91 -7.75
N SER A 216 35.28 -14.50 -8.95
CA SER A 216 36.49 -14.33 -9.76
C SER A 216 36.61 -12.87 -10.22
N ILE A 217 37.85 -12.37 -10.23
CA ILE A 217 38.18 -11.03 -10.75
C ILE A 217 39.09 -11.20 -11.97
N ALA A 218 38.77 -10.48 -13.04
CA ALA A 218 39.62 -10.39 -14.22
C ALA A 218 39.72 -8.94 -14.71
N VAL A 219 40.90 -8.57 -15.20
CA VAL A 219 41.12 -7.30 -15.90
C VAL A 219 40.99 -7.57 -17.40
N TYR A 220 40.08 -6.87 -18.05
CA TYR A 220 39.91 -6.85 -19.50
C TYR A 220 40.59 -5.60 -20.02
N TRP A 221 41.66 -5.79 -20.78
CA TRP A 221 42.52 -4.69 -21.20
C TRP A 221 41.87 -3.90 -22.34
N GLY A 222 42.01 -2.58 -22.36
CA GLY A 222 41.60 -1.68 -23.42
C GLY A 222 42.46 -1.82 -24.70
N GLY A 223 42.02 -1.17 -25.78
CA GLY A 223 42.74 -1.15 -27.04
C GLY A 223 41.86 -0.72 -28.22
N PRO A 224 42.39 -0.64 -29.45
CA PRO A 224 41.76 0.06 -30.58
C PRO A 224 40.38 -0.48 -31.02
N ASP A 225 40.08 -1.74 -30.71
CA ASP A 225 38.76 -2.35 -30.97
C ASP A 225 37.82 -2.30 -29.76
N GLY A 226 38.14 -1.50 -28.73
CA GLY A 226 37.44 -1.49 -27.44
C GLY A 226 37.71 -2.73 -26.59
N ILE A 227 36.88 -2.99 -25.57
CA ILE A 227 37.00 -4.16 -24.67
C ILE A 227 36.64 -5.47 -25.39
N ARG A 228 37.44 -6.53 -25.16
CA ARG A 228 37.21 -7.87 -25.73
C ARG A 228 37.32 -8.97 -24.69
N ALA A 229 36.47 -9.99 -24.80
CA ALA A 229 36.41 -11.10 -23.85
C ALA A 229 37.73 -11.92 -23.77
N ASP A 230 38.49 -12.01 -24.85
CA ASP A 230 39.74 -12.79 -24.96
C ASP A 230 40.99 -12.03 -24.46
N ARG A 231 40.95 -10.70 -24.42
CA ARG A 231 42.08 -9.86 -24.00
C ARG A 231 42.00 -9.54 -22.50
N ARG A 232 42.30 -10.54 -21.66
CA ARG A 232 42.16 -10.43 -20.19
C ARG A 232 43.28 -11.08 -19.38
N THR A 233 43.51 -10.57 -18.18
CA THR A 233 44.31 -11.21 -17.12
C THR A 233 43.38 -11.61 -15.98
N LYS A 234 43.39 -12.89 -15.57
CA LYS A 234 42.66 -13.35 -14.37
C LYS A 234 43.52 -13.14 -13.12
N LEU A 235 42.91 -12.64 -12.05
CA LEU A 235 43.58 -12.56 -10.75
C LEU A 235 43.66 -13.94 -10.11
N ASP A 236 44.72 -14.15 -9.33
CA ASP A 236 44.85 -15.33 -8.48
C ASP A 236 43.74 -15.36 -7.42
N LYS A 237 43.26 -16.55 -7.05
CA LYS A 237 42.19 -16.71 -6.06
C LYS A 237 42.53 -16.11 -4.70
N ARG A 238 43.82 -16.04 -4.33
CA ARG A 238 44.27 -15.35 -3.10
C ARG A 238 43.95 -13.85 -3.11
N LEU A 239 43.80 -13.25 -4.28
CA LEU A 239 43.55 -11.82 -4.50
C LEU A 239 42.10 -11.51 -4.87
N SER A 240 41.29 -12.52 -5.24
CA SER A 240 39.88 -12.37 -5.56
C SER A 240 38.92 -12.95 -4.52
N GLY A 241 39.40 -13.87 -3.66
CA GLY A 241 38.59 -14.63 -2.71
C GLY A 241 38.05 -15.96 -3.27
N GLU A 242 37.40 -16.76 -2.40
CA GLU A 242 36.80 -18.06 -2.75
C GLU A 242 35.29 -18.14 -2.40
N GLY A 243 34.58 -19.07 -3.05
CA GLY A 243 33.16 -19.38 -2.82
C GLY A 243 32.18 -18.64 -3.73
N LEU A 244 30.90 -19.00 -3.68
CA LEU A 244 29.83 -18.20 -4.28
C LEU A 244 29.58 -16.97 -3.40
N ILE A 245 29.24 -15.83 -4.01
CA ILE A 245 28.62 -14.74 -3.25
C ILE A 245 27.26 -15.27 -2.77
N GLY A 246 27.00 -15.20 -1.46
CA GLY A 246 25.71 -15.59 -0.91
C GLY A 246 24.62 -14.86 -1.69
N ILE A 247 23.72 -15.62 -2.32
CA ILE A 247 22.64 -15.08 -3.14
C ILE A 247 21.59 -14.52 -2.17
N GLY A 248 21.89 -13.40 -1.51
CA GLY A 248 20.86 -12.50 -1.03
C GLY A 248 20.21 -11.98 -2.30
N ILE A 249 19.09 -12.58 -2.69
CA ILE A 249 18.37 -12.18 -3.89
C ILE A 249 17.81 -10.79 -3.58
N ASP A 250 18.35 -9.78 -4.24
CA ASP A 250 17.72 -8.47 -4.34
C ASP A 250 16.48 -8.63 -5.24
N LEU A 251 15.40 -9.09 -4.62
CA LEU A 251 14.18 -9.57 -5.29
C LEU A 251 13.35 -8.44 -5.92
N ALA A 252 13.88 -7.21 -5.96
CA ALA A 252 13.40 -6.18 -6.90
C ALA A 252 13.40 -6.73 -8.36
N ALA A 253 14.26 -7.72 -8.63
CA ALA A 253 14.51 -8.31 -9.94
C ALA A 253 13.40 -9.23 -10.53
N SER A 254 12.39 -9.71 -9.79
CA SER A 254 11.37 -10.62 -10.35
C SER A 254 10.03 -9.91 -10.58
N GLY A 255 9.84 -9.42 -11.81
CA GLY A 255 8.59 -8.84 -12.26
C GLY A 255 7.40 -9.81 -12.22
N ALA A 256 6.21 -9.22 -12.16
CA ALA A 256 4.88 -9.82 -12.25
C ALA A 256 4.38 -10.59 -11.02
N GLY A 257 3.50 -9.95 -10.24
CA GLY A 257 2.41 -10.58 -9.49
C GLY A 257 2.80 -11.69 -8.50
N GLY A 258 2.94 -11.33 -7.22
CA GLY A 258 2.52 -12.22 -6.13
C GLY A 258 3.58 -13.07 -5.41
N ALA A 259 4.88 -12.83 -5.53
CA ALA A 259 5.86 -13.55 -4.70
C ALA A 259 7.00 -12.64 -4.18
N THR A 260 6.85 -12.22 -2.92
CA THR A 260 7.87 -11.66 -2.00
C THR A 260 8.89 -10.69 -2.61
N LEU A 261 8.63 -9.38 -2.50
CA LEU A 261 9.70 -8.38 -2.47
C LEU A 261 10.59 -8.67 -1.25
N ARG A 262 11.68 -9.45 -1.41
CA ARG A 262 12.78 -9.47 -0.42
C ARG A 262 13.79 -8.38 -0.76
N VAL A 263 13.32 -7.15 -0.85
CA VAL A 263 14.19 -5.96 -0.95
C VAL A 263 14.56 -5.44 0.45
N TYR A 264 13.86 -5.92 1.48
CA TYR A 264 14.11 -5.58 2.88
C TYR A 264 15.36 -6.31 3.38
N GLY A 265 16.47 -5.59 3.47
CA GLY A 265 17.65 -6.04 4.21
C GLY A 265 18.72 -6.75 3.40
N VAL A 266 18.81 -6.57 2.07
CA VAL A 266 20.03 -6.94 1.33
C VAL A 266 21.06 -5.83 1.55
N PRO A 267 22.14 -6.07 2.32
CA PRO A 267 23.16 -5.05 2.50
C PRO A 267 23.84 -4.79 1.16
N ALA A 268 24.21 -3.54 0.88
CA ALA A 268 25.09 -3.23 -0.25
C ALA A 268 26.32 -4.15 -0.22
N ARG A 269 26.80 -4.58 -1.39
CA ARG A 269 27.97 -5.47 -1.54
C ARG A 269 29.23 -4.63 -1.77
N PRO A 270 30.44 -5.07 -1.33
CA PRO A 270 31.67 -4.29 -1.55
C PRO A 270 31.88 -4.05 -3.04
N ARG A 271 32.00 -2.81 -3.51
CA ARG A 271 32.21 -2.55 -4.96
C ARG A 271 33.69 -2.63 -5.32
N LEU A 272 33.99 -2.95 -6.58
CA LEU A 272 35.33 -2.72 -7.09
C LEU A 272 35.56 -1.21 -7.19
N LYS A 273 36.80 -0.77 -6.92
CA LYS A 273 37.21 0.61 -7.13
C LYS A 273 38.68 0.63 -7.50
N VAL A 274 39.08 1.51 -8.40
CA VAL A 274 40.50 1.78 -8.66
C VAL A 274 40.86 3.08 -7.96
N VAL A 275 41.86 3.04 -7.09
CA VAL A 275 42.37 4.22 -6.38
C VAL A 275 43.81 4.51 -6.76
N ALA A 276 44.18 5.80 -6.78
CA ALA A 276 45.54 6.22 -7.07
C ALA A 276 46.36 6.35 -5.77
N LEU A 277 47.22 5.37 -5.50
CA LEU A 277 48.16 5.39 -4.39
C LEU A 277 49.57 5.63 -4.91
N GLN A 278 50.23 6.68 -4.42
CA GLN A 278 51.56 7.13 -4.88
C GLN A 278 51.64 7.30 -6.40
N SER A 279 50.59 7.92 -6.97
CA SER A 279 50.43 8.14 -8.42
C SER A 279 50.39 6.86 -9.28
N ARG A 280 50.03 5.72 -8.68
CA ARG A 280 49.83 4.45 -9.40
C ARG A 280 48.43 3.90 -9.13
N PRO A 281 47.74 3.34 -10.14
CA PRO A 281 46.44 2.72 -9.95
C PRO A 281 46.58 1.44 -9.11
N HIS A 282 45.71 1.30 -8.13
CA HIS A 282 45.56 0.09 -7.32
C HIS A 282 44.10 -0.32 -7.32
N LEU A 283 43.85 -1.60 -7.58
CA LEU A 283 42.53 -2.18 -7.42
C LEU A 283 42.25 -2.42 -5.93
N PHE A 284 41.17 -1.86 -5.43
CA PHE A 284 40.61 -2.15 -4.11
C PHE A 284 39.79 -3.45 -4.18
N VAL A 285 40.11 -4.40 -3.29
CA VAL A 285 39.36 -5.65 -3.11
C VAL A 285 39.24 -5.96 -1.63
N CYS A 286 38.03 -6.28 -1.15
CA CYS A 286 37.81 -6.79 0.19
C CYS A 286 37.62 -8.31 0.19
N ILE A 287 38.36 -9.03 1.02
CA ILE A 287 38.26 -10.49 1.20
C ILE A 287 38.11 -10.78 2.69
N GLY A 288 36.89 -11.16 3.11
CA GLY A 288 36.57 -11.34 4.52
C GLY A 288 36.81 -10.03 5.29
N GLU A 289 37.68 -10.08 6.30
CA GLU A 289 38.02 -8.93 7.15
C GLU A 289 39.23 -8.11 6.65
N GLN A 290 39.77 -8.43 5.47
CA GLN A 290 40.97 -7.80 4.91
C GLN A 290 40.68 -6.99 3.66
N THR A 291 41.24 -5.79 3.61
CA THR A 291 41.28 -4.96 2.41
C THR A 291 42.62 -5.09 1.72
N LEU A 292 42.60 -5.31 0.41
CA LEU A 292 43.76 -5.40 -0.46
C LEU A 292 43.76 -4.21 -1.43
N PHE A 293 44.92 -3.57 -1.59
CA PHE A 293 45.19 -2.64 -2.68
C PHE A 293 46.23 -3.26 -3.61
N ILE A 294 45.77 -3.72 -4.78
CA ILE A 294 46.57 -4.51 -5.72
C ILE A 294 47.10 -3.60 -6.84
N PRO A 295 48.42 -3.35 -6.93
CA PRO A 295 48.98 -2.58 -8.03
C PRO A 295 49.01 -3.40 -9.34
N PHE A 296 48.86 -2.72 -10.46
CA PHE A 296 49.15 -3.26 -11.79
C PHE A 296 50.34 -2.55 -12.41
N GLY A 297 51.12 -3.30 -13.20
CA GLY A 297 52.22 -2.76 -13.98
C GLY A 297 51.95 -2.90 -15.47
N ALA A 298 52.78 -2.22 -16.28
CA ALA A 298 52.75 -2.27 -17.75
C ALA A 298 52.88 -3.69 -18.35
N ASN A 299 53.27 -4.69 -17.55
CA ASN A 299 53.30 -6.10 -17.95
C ASN A 299 51.94 -6.81 -17.82
N ARG A 300 50.87 -6.08 -17.45
CA ARG A 300 49.50 -6.60 -17.29
C ARG A 300 49.37 -7.70 -16.23
N GLN A 301 50.23 -7.67 -15.22
CA GLN A 301 50.23 -8.60 -14.07
C GLN A 301 49.99 -7.85 -12.76
N ALA A 302 49.29 -8.52 -11.84
CA ALA A 302 49.10 -8.03 -10.48
C ALA A 302 50.44 -8.08 -9.71
N GLY A 303 50.79 -6.99 -9.04
CA GLY A 303 51.91 -6.93 -8.11
C GLY A 303 51.54 -7.38 -6.69
N GLU A 304 52.48 -7.24 -5.75
CA GLU A 304 52.20 -7.56 -4.35
C GLU A 304 51.27 -6.51 -3.72
N PRO A 305 50.15 -6.94 -3.09
CA PRO A 305 49.16 -6.01 -2.55
C PRO A 305 49.61 -5.40 -1.21
N LEU A 306 49.16 -4.17 -0.96
CA LEU A 306 49.06 -3.65 0.40
C LEU A 306 47.83 -4.27 1.08
N VAL A 307 48.01 -4.88 2.25
CA VAL A 307 46.93 -5.56 3.00
C VAL A 307 46.68 -4.84 4.33
N LEU A 308 45.42 -4.47 4.59
CA LEU A 308 44.97 -3.79 5.80
C LEU A 308 43.84 -4.59 6.48
N ASN A 309 43.86 -4.66 7.82
CA ASN A 309 42.84 -5.40 8.58
C ASN A 309 41.69 -4.47 8.95
N SER A 310 40.74 -4.28 8.05
CA SER A 310 39.68 -3.27 8.15
C SER A 310 38.34 -3.80 8.65
N GLY A 311 38.18 -5.11 8.72
CA GLY A 311 36.87 -5.74 8.59
C GLY A 311 36.31 -5.63 7.17
N GLU A 312 35.05 -6.00 6.99
CA GLU A 312 34.36 -5.91 5.70
C GLU A 312 34.25 -4.46 5.23
N ALA A 313 35.18 -4.05 4.36
CA ALA A 313 35.22 -2.73 3.76
C ALA A 313 34.43 -2.73 2.45
N MET A 314 33.54 -1.75 2.31
CA MET A 314 32.64 -1.58 1.18
C MET A 314 33.26 -0.74 0.06
N SER A 315 34.10 0.22 0.45
CA SER A 315 34.78 1.15 -0.44
C SER A 315 36.02 1.75 0.21
N ALA A 316 36.85 2.39 -0.61
CA ALA A 316 38.06 3.08 -0.21
C ALA A 316 38.22 4.44 -0.92
N ALA A 317 38.86 5.38 -0.23
CA ALA A 317 39.32 6.65 -0.79
C ALA A 317 40.75 6.95 -0.35
N VAL A 318 41.49 7.65 -1.21
CA VAL A 318 42.88 8.05 -0.95
C VAL A 318 43.02 9.55 -1.15
N GLY A 319 43.57 10.27 -0.17
CA GLY A 319 43.75 11.72 -0.23
C GLY A 319 44.48 12.28 0.99
N ASP A 320 44.94 13.52 0.90
CA ASP A 320 45.68 14.18 1.98
C ASP A 320 44.70 14.89 2.94
N ILE A 321 44.33 14.21 4.03
CA ILE A 321 43.35 14.72 5.00
C ILE A 321 44.01 15.74 5.95
N ARG A 322 45.34 15.74 6.06
CA ARG A 322 46.11 16.59 6.99
C ARG A 322 46.74 17.81 6.33
N GLY A 323 46.69 17.92 5.00
CA GLY A 323 47.36 18.97 4.26
C GLY A 323 48.89 18.93 4.37
N ASN A 324 49.46 17.75 4.69
CA ASN A 324 50.91 17.60 4.93
C ASN A 324 51.66 17.03 3.71
N GLY A 325 50.98 16.80 2.59
CA GLY A 325 51.52 16.25 1.36
C GLY A 325 51.60 14.72 1.33
N GLU A 326 51.20 14.02 2.40
CA GLU A 326 51.16 12.57 2.47
C GLU A 326 49.73 12.07 2.20
N GLN A 327 49.59 11.00 1.40
CA GLN A 327 48.28 10.40 1.14
C GLN A 327 47.83 9.55 2.34
N ASP A 328 46.61 9.77 2.81
CA ASP A 328 45.92 8.95 3.80
C ASP A 328 44.90 8.02 3.11
N ILE A 329 44.63 6.84 3.68
CA ILE A 329 43.65 5.88 3.16
C ILE A 329 42.45 5.86 4.09
N VAL A 330 41.25 6.03 3.54
CA VAL A 330 40.00 5.90 4.29
C VAL A 330 39.22 4.71 3.75
N LEU A 331 38.72 3.87 4.66
CA LEU A 331 37.93 2.68 4.35
C LEU A 331 36.54 2.82 4.97
N ALA A 332 35.52 2.75 4.12
CA ALA A 332 34.12 2.61 4.53
C ALA A 332 33.91 1.16 4.99
N SER A 333 34.00 0.91 6.30
CA SER A 333 33.95 -0.44 6.87
C SER A 333 32.71 -0.65 7.73
N ARG A 334 32.20 -1.88 7.72
CA ARG A 334 31.09 -2.35 8.55
C ARG A 334 31.57 -3.21 9.72
N GLN A 335 32.85 -3.11 10.08
CA GLN A 335 33.38 -3.81 11.24
C GLN A 335 32.62 -3.41 12.51
N THR A 336 32.13 -4.40 13.25
CA THR A 336 31.44 -4.17 14.53
C THR A 336 32.42 -4.15 15.71
N ASP A 337 32.07 -3.41 16.75
CA ASP A 337 32.64 -3.53 18.07
C ASP A 337 31.84 -4.52 18.94
N GLU A 338 32.29 -4.73 20.19
CA GLU A 338 31.67 -5.67 21.13
C GLU A 338 30.22 -5.28 21.53
N LEU A 339 29.83 -4.03 21.31
CA LEU A 339 28.49 -3.50 21.60
C LEU A 339 27.59 -3.49 20.35
N GLY A 340 28.09 -3.95 19.21
CA GLY A 340 27.38 -3.96 17.93
C GLY A 340 27.46 -2.66 17.14
N GLY A 341 28.22 -1.66 17.62
CA GLY A 341 28.47 -0.42 16.89
C GLY A 341 29.40 -0.64 15.70
N GLN A 342 29.07 -0.09 14.54
CA GLN A 342 29.91 -0.22 13.34
C GLN A 342 30.94 0.93 13.24
N ARG A 343 32.07 0.65 12.59
CA ARG A 343 33.15 1.63 12.39
C ARG A 343 33.85 1.50 11.05
N SER A 344 34.17 2.67 10.50
CA SER A 344 35.08 2.90 9.39
C SER A 344 36.49 3.27 9.88
N TRP A 345 37.47 3.26 9.00
CA TRP A 345 38.88 3.42 9.38
C TRP A 345 39.60 4.48 8.54
N ILE A 346 40.48 5.26 9.18
CA ILE A 346 41.45 6.14 8.53
C ILE A 346 42.86 5.62 8.84
N TYR A 347 43.61 5.22 7.82
CA TYR A 347 45.02 4.84 7.92
C TYR A 347 45.89 6.03 7.50
N TRP A 348 46.67 6.54 8.44
CA TRP A 348 47.46 7.74 8.22
C TRP A 348 48.73 7.42 7.43
N GLY A 349 49.03 8.19 6.38
CA GLY A 349 50.26 8.14 5.59
C GLY A 349 51.48 8.75 6.30
N GLY A 350 52.67 8.57 5.73
CA GLY A 350 53.94 9.08 6.25
C GLY A 350 55.02 8.01 6.44
N GLN A 351 56.20 8.43 6.92
CA GLN A 351 57.38 7.55 7.10
C GLN A 351 57.00 6.24 7.84
N GLY A 352 57.21 5.11 7.17
CA GLY A 352 56.85 3.77 7.67
C GLY A 352 55.65 3.10 6.98
N GLY A 353 54.95 3.79 6.08
CA GLY A 353 53.82 3.20 5.34
C GLY A 353 52.58 2.92 6.18
N TYR A 354 51.55 2.31 5.60
CA TYR A 354 50.27 2.08 6.27
C TYR A 354 50.33 0.85 7.20
N ALA A 355 49.80 0.97 8.42
CA ALA A 355 49.82 -0.10 9.42
C ALA A 355 48.55 -0.06 10.31
N ASN A 356 48.17 -1.22 10.85
CA ASN A 356 46.94 -1.36 11.66
C ASN A 356 47.02 -0.63 13.01
N GLU A 357 48.22 -0.37 13.51
CA GLU A 357 48.48 0.38 14.73
C GLU A 357 48.42 1.91 14.49
N ARG A 358 48.51 2.34 13.22
CA ARG A 358 48.54 3.75 12.80
C ARG A 358 47.25 4.14 12.09
N ARG A 359 46.12 3.98 12.78
CA ARG A 359 44.79 4.27 12.26
C ARG A 359 43.87 4.91 13.29
N THR A 360 42.82 5.56 12.81
CA THR A 360 41.74 6.13 13.62
C THR A 360 40.41 5.47 13.23
N ALA A 361 39.61 5.09 14.24
CA ALA A 361 38.26 4.58 14.03
C ALA A 361 37.27 5.75 13.89
N VAL A 362 36.29 5.60 12.99
CA VAL A 362 35.22 6.56 12.76
C VAL A 362 33.89 5.83 12.91
N ALA A 363 33.00 6.31 13.77
CA ALA A 363 31.68 5.71 13.92
C ALA A 363 30.85 5.93 12.65
N THR A 364 30.35 4.85 12.08
CA THR A 364 29.53 4.82 10.86
C THR A 364 28.54 3.68 10.96
N ASN A 365 27.31 3.84 10.46
CA ASN A 365 26.30 2.78 10.40
C ASN A 365 26.04 2.43 8.94
N GLY A 366 26.18 1.16 8.57
CA GLY A 366 25.91 0.68 7.22
C GLY A 366 26.74 1.41 6.16
N ALA A 367 28.01 1.70 6.43
CA ALA A 367 28.87 2.43 5.50
C ALA A 367 28.84 1.77 4.10
N ASN A 368 28.61 2.56 3.04
CA ASN A 368 28.48 2.09 1.65
C ASN A 368 29.64 2.55 0.77
N ASP A 369 29.88 3.85 0.75
CA ASP A 369 30.97 4.47 -0.01
C ASP A 369 31.69 5.54 0.82
N VAL A 370 32.91 5.85 0.41
CA VAL A 370 33.68 6.97 0.94
C VAL A 370 34.40 7.68 -0.18
N ILE A 371 34.41 9.01 -0.09
CA ILE A 371 35.22 9.88 -0.94
C ILE A 371 36.00 10.89 -0.12
N ILE A 372 37.09 11.37 -0.71
CA ILE A 372 37.91 12.44 -0.16
C ILE A 372 38.02 13.54 -1.21
N GLY A 373 37.80 14.78 -0.80
CA GLY A 373 38.12 15.92 -1.63
C GLY A 373 38.00 17.25 -0.91
N ARG A 374 38.29 18.33 -1.63
CA ARG A 374 38.26 19.68 -1.09
C ARG A 374 36.90 20.30 -1.35
N LEU A 375 36.08 20.40 -0.32
CA LEU A 375 34.77 21.06 -0.40
C LEU A 375 34.89 22.52 0.06
N SER A 376 33.98 23.39 -0.39
CA SER A 376 34.00 24.84 -0.11
C SER A 376 34.29 25.16 1.36
N GLY A 377 35.01 26.27 1.59
CA GLY A 377 35.31 26.76 2.93
C GLY A 377 36.46 26.03 3.64
N ASN A 378 37.22 25.16 2.95
CA ASN A 378 38.45 24.55 3.49
C ASN A 378 39.71 25.15 2.84
N ASP A 379 40.05 26.38 3.21
CA ASP A 379 41.24 27.06 2.67
C ASP A 379 42.56 26.58 3.32
N ASN A 380 42.50 25.54 4.17
CA ASN A 380 43.62 25.04 4.96
C ASN A 380 44.47 23.97 4.24
N GLY A 381 44.14 23.63 2.98
CA GLY A 381 44.84 22.63 2.18
C GLY A 381 44.51 21.17 2.48
N CYS A 382 43.69 20.90 3.49
CA CYS A 382 43.29 19.56 3.95
C CYS A 382 42.12 19.00 3.11
N GLY A 383 42.07 17.67 2.96
CA GLY A 383 40.95 16.96 2.35
C GLY A 383 39.84 16.65 3.36
N ASP A 384 38.59 16.81 2.93
CA ASP A 384 37.41 16.42 3.69
C ASP A 384 36.97 15.01 3.34
N ILE A 385 36.38 14.31 4.30
CA ILE A 385 35.92 12.93 4.14
C ILE A 385 34.40 12.92 4.11
N VAL A 386 33.81 12.25 3.14
CA VAL A 386 32.37 12.00 3.09
C VAL A 386 32.12 10.50 3.15
N PHE A 387 31.31 10.06 4.13
CA PHE A 387 30.83 8.69 4.23
C PHE A 387 29.35 8.62 3.83
N CYS A 388 29.04 7.74 2.88
CA CYS A 388 27.69 7.31 2.59
C CYS A 388 27.26 6.24 3.58
N GLN A 389 26.02 6.33 4.04
CA GLN A 389 25.46 5.43 5.05
C GLN A 389 24.14 4.81 4.60
N ASP A 390 23.93 3.56 5.02
CA ASP A 390 22.71 2.78 4.81
C ASP A 390 21.78 2.82 6.03
N LYS A 391 20.57 2.27 5.86
CA LYS A 391 19.59 2.04 6.93
C LYS A 391 20.05 1.00 7.95
N VAL A 392 19.35 0.97 9.08
CA VAL A 392 19.38 -0.15 10.04
C VAL A 392 17.95 -0.65 10.25
N GLU A 393 17.75 -1.81 10.88
CA GLU A 393 16.43 -2.48 10.99
C GLU A 393 15.30 -1.54 11.45
N GLU A 394 15.60 -0.60 12.35
CA GLU A 394 14.61 0.32 12.94
C GLU A 394 14.59 1.73 12.30
N TRP A 395 15.58 2.12 11.48
CA TRP A 395 15.69 3.49 10.94
C TRP A 395 15.90 3.50 9.42
N TYR A 396 15.07 4.28 8.72
CA TYR A 396 14.81 4.14 7.28
C TYR A 396 15.66 5.05 6.39
N SER A 397 16.26 6.07 7.00
CA SER A 397 17.26 6.92 6.36
C SER A 397 18.34 7.26 7.38
N HIS A 398 19.59 7.30 6.92
CA HIS A 398 20.72 7.79 7.69
C HIS A 398 21.34 8.97 6.97
N HIS A 399 21.76 9.94 7.77
CA HIS A 399 22.54 11.05 7.25
C HIS A 399 23.89 10.53 6.77
N SER A 400 24.33 10.99 5.62
CA SER A 400 25.73 10.87 5.23
C SER A 400 26.58 11.82 6.08
N LEU A 401 27.82 11.44 6.36
CA LEU A 401 28.70 12.18 7.29
C LEU A 401 29.79 12.91 6.52
N LEU A 402 29.90 14.21 6.74
CA LEU A 402 30.99 15.04 6.25
C LEU A 402 31.92 15.41 7.42
N TYR A 403 33.14 14.86 7.41
CA TYR A 403 34.21 15.22 8.34
C TYR A 403 35.16 16.22 7.70
N ARG A 404 35.42 17.32 8.42
CA ARG A 404 36.35 18.35 7.98
C ARG A 404 37.79 17.99 8.32
N GLY A 405 38.65 17.96 7.31
CA GLY A 405 40.07 17.69 7.47
C GLY A 405 40.81 18.85 8.13
N SER A 406 41.85 18.54 8.90
CA SER A 406 42.74 19.51 9.53
C SER A 406 44.16 18.95 9.69
N PRO A 407 45.18 19.78 9.96
CA PRO A 407 46.54 19.29 10.23
C PRO A 407 46.63 18.30 11.39
N ALA A 408 45.66 18.32 12.33
CA ALA A 408 45.59 17.38 13.43
C ALA A 408 44.85 16.07 13.06
N GLY A 409 44.24 15.98 11.88
CA GLY A 409 43.32 14.91 11.46
C GLY A 409 41.86 15.38 11.51
N ILE A 410 40.95 14.49 11.92
CA ILE A 410 39.52 14.80 12.09
C ILE A 410 39.16 14.89 13.59
N HIS A 411 38.88 16.09 14.09
CA HIS A 411 38.60 16.32 15.54
C HIS A 411 37.24 16.95 15.82
N GLN A 412 36.59 17.49 14.80
CA GLN A 412 35.24 18.06 14.94
C GLN A 412 34.18 16.98 14.67
N PRO A 413 33.01 17.06 15.33
CA PRO A 413 31.86 16.24 14.95
C PRO A 413 31.53 16.41 13.46
N PRO A 414 31.01 15.35 12.79
CA PRO A 414 30.68 15.46 11.39
C PRO A 414 29.49 16.40 11.17
N ILE A 415 29.51 17.09 10.04
CA ILE A 415 28.31 17.69 9.47
C ILE A 415 27.43 16.54 8.95
N ARG A 416 26.16 16.54 9.32
CA ARG A 416 25.20 15.52 8.91
C ARG A 416 24.40 16.05 7.73
N LEU A 417 24.48 15.36 6.60
CA LEU A 417 23.76 15.70 5.38
C LEU A 417 22.63 14.69 5.20
N GLU A 418 21.39 15.17 5.04
CA GLU A 418 20.25 14.29 4.84
C GLU A 418 20.41 13.52 3.52
N THR A 419 20.33 12.20 3.59
CA THR A 419 20.41 11.27 2.46
C THR A 419 19.54 10.06 2.77
N HIS A 420 19.22 9.27 1.75
CA HIS A 420 18.40 8.06 1.89
C HIS A 420 19.16 6.87 1.36
N CYS A 421 19.74 6.11 2.30
CA CYS A 421 20.56 4.93 2.02
C CYS A 421 21.56 5.18 0.88
N ALA A 422 22.34 6.26 1.00
CA ALA A 422 23.24 6.67 -0.07
C ALA A 422 24.19 5.52 -0.42
N LEU A 423 24.24 5.14 -1.70
CA LEU A 423 25.11 4.09 -2.20
C LEU A 423 26.46 4.63 -2.64
N ASP A 424 26.49 5.86 -3.14
CA ASP A 424 27.66 6.47 -3.75
C ASP A 424 27.69 7.98 -3.56
N ALA A 425 28.88 8.56 -3.58
CA ALA A 425 29.05 10.01 -3.55
C ALA A 425 30.13 10.48 -4.53
N PHE A 426 29.93 11.69 -5.07
CA PHE A 426 30.85 12.29 -6.03
C PHE A 426 31.06 13.77 -5.74
N ILE A 427 32.25 14.28 -6.09
CA ILE A 427 32.56 15.70 -6.03
C ILE A 427 32.55 16.26 -7.45
N SER A 428 31.52 17.02 -7.79
CA SER A 428 31.29 17.54 -9.14
C SER A 428 31.87 18.94 -9.33
N ARG A 429 32.41 19.18 -10.53
CA ARG A 429 32.82 20.49 -11.05
C ARG A 429 31.87 20.92 -12.16
N ASP A 430 30.65 21.28 -11.79
CA ASP A 430 29.62 21.70 -12.75
C ASP A 430 29.56 23.23 -12.95
N SER A 431 30.49 24.03 -12.40
CA SER A 431 30.50 25.48 -12.64
C SER A 431 31.91 26.06 -12.56
N VAL A 432 32.32 26.81 -13.59
CA VAL A 432 33.68 27.41 -13.66
C VAL A 432 33.80 28.51 -12.61
N GLY A 433 34.65 28.29 -11.61
CA GLY A 433 34.97 29.28 -10.56
C GLY A 433 34.08 29.22 -9.31
N GLU A 434 33.07 28.36 -9.29
CA GLU A 434 32.28 28.05 -8.09
C GLU A 434 32.89 26.87 -7.32
N PRO A 435 32.68 26.77 -6.00
CA PRO A 435 33.20 25.67 -5.22
C PRO A 435 32.53 24.33 -5.59
N ALA A 436 33.30 23.25 -5.46
CA ALA A 436 32.84 21.91 -5.81
C ALA A 436 31.58 21.49 -5.04
N ARG A 437 30.68 20.77 -5.73
CA ARG A 437 29.41 20.29 -5.19
C ARG A 437 29.52 18.82 -4.78
N LEU A 438 28.70 18.42 -3.82
CA LEU A 438 28.64 17.03 -3.36
C LEU A 438 27.36 16.38 -3.89
N VAL A 439 27.51 15.31 -4.66
CA VAL A 439 26.42 14.57 -5.29
C VAL A 439 26.29 13.22 -4.57
N PHE A 440 25.09 12.87 -4.11
CA PHE A 440 24.79 11.58 -3.50
C PHE A 440 23.83 10.79 -4.40
N LEU A 441 24.23 9.57 -4.74
CA LEU A 441 23.30 8.59 -5.29
C LEU A 441 22.57 7.92 -4.13
N ASN A 442 21.32 8.32 -3.94
CA ASN A 442 20.42 7.66 -3.00
C ASN A 442 19.77 6.42 -3.63
N HIS A 443 19.35 5.49 -2.80
CA HIS A 443 18.72 4.26 -3.25
C HIS A 443 17.73 3.77 -2.21
N LEU A 444 16.46 3.59 -2.59
CA LEU A 444 15.43 2.95 -1.75
C LEU A 444 15.39 3.45 -0.29
N SER A 445 14.53 4.43 0.00
CA SER A 445 14.23 4.80 1.38
C SER A 445 13.14 3.87 1.92
N ASN A 446 13.50 2.79 2.62
CA ASN A 446 12.51 1.78 3.02
C ASN A 446 12.29 1.69 4.53
N ARG A 447 11.03 1.48 4.93
CA ARG A 447 10.56 1.26 6.29
C ARG A 447 10.13 -0.16 6.55
N ILE A 448 10.98 -0.88 7.29
CA ILE A 448 10.72 -2.27 7.70
C ILE A 448 9.69 -2.35 8.84
N LEU A 449 9.65 -1.35 9.73
CA LEU A 449 8.84 -1.41 10.96
C LEU A 449 7.32 -1.28 10.71
N GLY A 450 6.89 -0.97 9.48
CA GLY A 450 5.48 -0.90 9.09
C GLY A 450 4.63 0.13 9.86
N ASN A 451 5.18 0.91 10.78
CA ASN A 451 4.42 1.83 11.64
C ASN A 451 4.05 3.15 10.93
N VAL A 452 3.40 3.00 9.77
CA VAL A 452 2.83 4.07 8.96
C VAL A 452 1.45 4.41 9.54
N PRO A 453 1.17 5.70 9.83
CA PRO A 453 -0.11 6.11 10.40
C PRO A 453 -1.25 5.96 9.39
N VAL A 454 -2.39 5.46 9.86
CA VAL A 454 -3.67 5.49 9.15
C VAL A 454 -4.18 6.93 9.12
N TYR A 455 -4.74 7.36 7.99
CA TYR A 455 -5.33 8.69 7.85
C TYR A 455 -6.85 8.59 7.81
N ILE A 456 -7.51 9.51 8.51
CA ILE A 456 -8.95 9.73 8.38
C ILE A 456 -9.12 11.14 7.83
N TYR A 457 -9.54 11.25 6.58
CA TYR A 457 -9.87 12.54 5.97
C TYR A 457 -11.31 12.92 6.30
N TRP A 458 -11.49 14.04 6.99
CA TRP A 458 -12.82 14.47 7.40
C TRP A 458 -13.57 15.10 6.23
N GLY A 459 -14.79 14.62 6.01
CA GLY A 459 -15.75 15.21 5.09
C GLY A 459 -16.17 16.61 5.54
N GLY A 460 -16.96 17.27 4.71
CA GLY A 460 -17.55 18.55 5.06
C GLY A 460 -18.36 19.13 3.92
N PRO A 461 -19.04 20.27 4.15
CA PRO A 461 -19.85 20.94 3.13
C PRO A 461 -19.05 21.42 1.91
N ASP A 462 -17.72 21.46 2.00
CA ASP A 462 -16.79 21.84 0.94
C ASP A 462 -15.99 20.64 0.39
N GLY A 463 -16.39 19.40 0.71
CA GLY A 463 -15.77 18.17 0.22
C GLY A 463 -14.63 17.68 1.12
N PHE A 464 -13.42 17.53 0.57
CA PHE A 464 -12.23 17.05 1.29
C PHE A 464 -11.03 17.98 1.08
N SER A 465 -10.12 18.03 2.07
CA SER A 465 -8.88 18.81 2.01
C SER A 465 -7.68 18.01 2.57
N PRO A 466 -6.46 18.15 2.00
CA PRO A 466 -5.25 17.51 2.52
C PRO A 466 -4.96 17.80 4.00
N ASP A 467 -5.33 18.99 4.49
CA ASP A 467 -5.03 19.44 5.85
C ASP A 467 -6.12 19.06 6.86
N ARG A 468 -7.28 18.61 6.40
CA ARG A 468 -8.41 18.22 7.25
C ARG A 468 -8.41 16.70 7.45
N ARG A 469 -7.46 16.23 8.26
CA ARG A 469 -7.32 14.81 8.58
C ARG A 469 -6.89 14.58 10.03
N GLU A 470 -7.20 13.39 10.54
CA GLU A 470 -6.62 12.82 11.76
C GLU A 470 -5.67 11.67 11.41
N GLU A 471 -4.64 11.47 12.23
CA GLU A 471 -3.66 10.41 12.07
C GLU A 471 -3.72 9.47 13.27
N LEU A 472 -3.91 8.18 13.01
CA LEU A 472 -3.89 7.13 14.04
C LEU A 472 -2.72 6.19 13.81
N PRO A 473 -2.03 5.74 14.87
CA PRO A 473 -0.97 4.75 14.72
C PRO A 473 -1.50 3.47 14.07
N GLY A 474 -0.93 3.14 12.91
CA GLY A 474 -1.13 1.88 12.20
C GLY A 474 0.12 1.01 12.23
N TRP A 475 -0.01 -0.22 11.78
CA TRP A 475 1.10 -1.16 11.61
C TRP A 475 0.93 -1.94 10.31
N ALA A 476 1.35 -1.32 9.22
CA ALA A 476 1.16 -1.77 7.85
C ALA A 476 -0.32 -2.12 7.61
N ALA A 477 -1.19 -1.14 7.89
CA ALA A 477 -2.62 -1.33 7.88
C ALA A 477 -3.13 -1.63 6.47
N THR A 478 -4.09 -2.55 6.32
CA THR A 478 -4.64 -2.97 5.03
C THR A 478 -6.11 -2.61 4.85
N GLU A 479 -6.86 -2.49 5.94
CA GLU A 479 -8.28 -2.14 5.97
C GLU A 479 -8.57 -1.34 7.24
N VAL A 480 -9.55 -0.44 7.19
CA VAL A 480 -10.14 0.23 8.35
C VAL A 480 -11.65 0.03 8.34
N ARG A 481 -12.23 -0.40 9.46
CA ARG A 481 -13.67 -0.63 9.60
C ARG A 481 -14.25 0.22 10.73
N ALA A 482 -15.33 0.92 10.43
CA ALA A 482 -16.00 1.87 11.33
C ALA A 482 -17.36 1.33 11.78
N CYS A 483 -17.49 1.07 13.08
CA CYS A 483 -18.68 0.51 13.73
C CYS A 483 -18.76 1.04 15.16
N ASP A 484 -19.92 0.97 15.81
CA ASP A 484 -20.04 1.19 17.27
C ASP A 484 -19.89 -0.16 17.98
N PHE A 485 -18.65 -0.58 18.30
CA PHE A 485 -18.35 -1.93 18.79
C PHE A 485 -18.71 -2.10 20.27
N ASN A 486 -18.70 -1.02 21.05
CA ASN A 486 -19.02 -1.02 22.47
C ASN A 486 -20.46 -0.54 22.79
N ASP A 487 -21.24 -0.18 21.78
CA ASP A 487 -22.63 0.32 21.84
C ASP A 487 -22.78 1.63 22.66
N ASP A 488 -21.75 2.47 22.69
CA ASP A 488 -21.76 3.73 23.43
C ASP A 488 -22.33 4.92 22.63
N GLY A 489 -22.62 4.71 21.34
CA GLY A 489 -23.14 5.73 20.42
C GLY A 489 -22.06 6.54 19.69
N HIS A 490 -20.79 6.24 19.89
CA HIS A 490 -19.68 6.78 19.12
C HIS A 490 -19.12 5.73 18.15
N VAL A 491 -18.55 6.21 17.04
CA VAL A 491 -17.91 5.32 16.06
C VAL A 491 -16.53 4.91 16.57
N ASP A 492 -16.30 3.61 16.61
CA ASP A 492 -15.02 2.95 16.87
C ASP A 492 -14.36 2.52 15.54
N LEU A 493 -13.04 2.37 15.55
CA LEU A 493 -12.26 1.99 14.36
C LEU A 493 -11.43 0.74 14.59
N LEU A 494 -11.74 -0.32 13.83
CA LEU A 494 -10.85 -1.46 13.67
C LEU A 494 -9.83 -1.16 12.55
N VAL A 495 -8.57 -1.02 12.92
CA VAL A 495 -7.42 -0.94 12.02
C VAL A 495 -6.84 -2.35 11.84
N VAL A 496 -7.01 -2.91 10.64
CA VAL A 496 -6.50 -4.23 10.28
C VAL A 496 -5.04 -4.10 9.88
N ASN A 497 -4.13 -4.53 10.76
CA ASN A 497 -2.69 -4.48 10.56
C ASN A 497 -2.14 -5.77 9.90
N SER A 498 -1.15 -5.60 9.02
CA SER A 498 -0.44 -6.69 8.34
C SER A 498 1.02 -6.33 8.07
N ASN A 499 1.96 -6.73 8.93
CA ASN A 499 3.36 -6.51 8.63
C ASN A 499 3.91 -7.56 7.64
N GLU A 500 3.45 -7.52 6.39
CA GLU A 500 3.83 -8.47 5.33
C GLU A 500 5.33 -8.42 4.99
N ASN A 501 5.97 -7.26 5.16
CA ASN A 501 7.39 -7.03 4.84
C ASN A 501 8.34 -7.41 5.97
N ALA A 502 7.85 -7.43 7.21
CA ALA A 502 8.59 -7.80 8.41
C ALA A 502 7.69 -8.57 9.37
N MET A 503 7.25 -9.75 8.95
CA MET A 503 6.31 -10.61 9.66
C MET A 503 6.73 -10.89 11.12
N HIS A 504 8.03 -10.89 11.43
CA HIS A 504 8.54 -11.07 12.80
C HIS A 504 8.27 -9.89 13.74
N LEU A 505 7.82 -8.76 13.20
CA LEU A 505 7.48 -7.52 13.91
C LEU A 505 5.97 -7.22 13.90
N ASP A 506 5.11 -8.12 13.42
CA ASP A 506 3.66 -7.91 13.42
C ASP A 506 3.11 -7.78 14.86
N ARG A 507 2.28 -6.75 15.09
CA ARG A 507 1.67 -6.43 16.39
C ARG A 507 0.19 -6.82 16.49
N GLY A 508 -0.38 -7.42 15.44
CA GLY A 508 -1.82 -7.67 15.37
C GLY A 508 -2.62 -6.38 15.11
N SER A 509 -3.94 -6.53 14.97
CA SER A 509 -4.88 -5.46 14.61
C SER A 509 -5.21 -4.58 15.81
N PHE A 510 -5.48 -3.29 15.58
CA PHE A 510 -5.84 -2.35 16.64
C PHE A 510 -7.32 -1.99 16.56
N LEU A 511 -8.01 -1.99 17.69
CA LEU A 511 -9.36 -1.46 17.80
C LEU A 511 -9.32 -0.19 18.66
N TYR A 512 -9.55 0.96 18.03
CA TYR A 512 -9.62 2.27 18.67
C TYR A 512 -11.07 2.55 19.06
N TYR A 513 -11.29 2.82 20.34
CA TYR A 513 -12.60 3.21 20.82
C TYR A 513 -12.79 4.73 20.69
N GLY A 514 -13.85 5.12 20.00
CA GLY A 514 -14.26 6.50 19.81
C GLY A 514 -14.78 7.12 21.11
N GLY A 515 -15.11 8.40 21.04
CA GLY A 515 -15.72 9.10 22.16
C GLY A 515 -15.97 10.57 21.86
N PRO A 516 -16.51 11.33 22.84
CA PRO A 516 -16.88 12.73 22.64
C PRO A 516 -15.74 13.67 22.24
N ASN A 517 -14.48 13.25 22.41
CA ASN A 517 -13.29 14.03 22.07
C ASN A 517 -12.51 13.44 20.88
N GLY A 518 -13.11 12.52 20.12
CA GLY A 518 -12.42 11.76 19.06
C GLY A 518 -11.60 10.59 19.58
N PHE A 519 -10.62 10.16 18.81
CA PHE A 519 -9.80 8.98 19.12
C PHE A 519 -8.58 9.32 19.98
N SER A 520 -8.04 8.30 20.65
CA SER A 520 -6.80 8.42 21.43
C SER A 520 -5.96 7.16 21.34
N GLU A 521 -4.64 7.33 21.24
CA GLU A 521 -3.71 6.19 21.22
C GLU A 521 -3.83 5.28 22.45
N ASN A 522 -4.18 5.86 23.60
CA ASN A 522 -4.31 5.12 24.86
C ASN A 522 -5.68 4.46 25.03
N HIS A 523 -6.64 4.73 24.14
CA HIS A 523 -7.98 4.16 24.18
C HIS A 523 -8.15 3.14 23.04
N ARG A 524 -7.27 2.14 23.04
CA ARG A 524 -7.29 1.05 22.07
C ARG A 524 -7.06 -0.30 22.74
N VAL A 525 -7.50 -1.36 22.07
CA VAL A 525 -7.10 -2.75 22.37
C VAL A 525 -6.36 -3.34 21.18
N GLU A 526 -5.41 -4.22 21.46
CA GLU A 526 -4.64 -4.94 20.44
C GLU A 526 -5.20 -6.35 20.32
N LEU A 527 -5.82 -6.65 19.18
CA LEU A 527 -6.35 -7.98 18.90
C LEU A 527 -5.20 -8.91 18.48
N PRO A 528 -5.09 -10.13 19.03
CA PRO A 528 -3.98 -11.05 18.80
C PRO A 528 -4.09 -11.75 17.44
N THR A 529 -4.01 -10.96 16.38
CA THR A 529 -4.09 -11.38 14.98
C THR A 529 -2.70 -11.43 14.34
N ARG A 530 -2.60 -11.97 13.12
CA ARG A 530 -1.33 -12.10 12.39
C ARG A 530 -1.55 -11.97 10.89
N TYR A 531 -0.84 -11.03 10.29
CA TYR A 531 -0.78 -10.80 8.84
C TYR A 531 -2.15 -10.56 8.22
N ASN A 532 -3.06 -9.92 8.94
CA ASN A 532 -4.47 -9.83 8.53
C ASN A 532 -4.64 -8.91 7.33
N MET A 533 -5.40 -9.33 6.33
CA MET A 533 -5.65 -8.52 5.14
C MET A 533 -7.07 -7.97 5.09
N SER A 534 -8.01 -8.57 5.83
CA SER A 534 -9.42 -8.17 5.77
C SER A 534 -10.20 -8.46 7.03
N SER A 535 -11.29 -7.71 7.22
CA SER A 535 -12.27 -7.90 8.28
C SER A 535 -13.72 -7.93 7.79
N CYS A 536 -14.62 -8.47 8.62
CA CYS A 536 -16.08 -8.34 8.49
C CYS A 536 -16.69 -8.19 9.89
N CYS A 537 -17.85 -7.54 10.00
CA CYS A 537 -18.53 -7.27 11.27
C CYS A 537 -20.04 -7.50 11.17
N ALA A 538 -20.61 -8.26 12.11
CA ALA A 538 -22.05 -8.46 12.28
C ALA A 538 -22.36 -9.08 13.66
N ASP A 539 -23.61 -9.06 14.11
CA ASP A 539 -24.08 -9.88 15.25
C ASP A 539 -24.37 -11.32 14.76
N LEU A 540 -23.33 -12.17 14.70
CA LEU A 540 -23.40 -13.48 14.03
C LEU A 540 -24.16 -14.51 14.86
N ASN A 541 -24.07 -14.40 16.19
CA ASN A 541 -24.70 -15.34 17.13
C ASN A 541 -26.06 -14.82 17.66
N ARG A 542 -26.45 -13.60 17.29
CA ARG A 542 -27.69 -12.91 17.67
C ARG A 542 -27.81 -12.69 19.17
N ASP A 543 -26.70 -12.35 19.83
CA ASP A 543 -26.65 -12.06 21.26
C ASP A 543 -26.70 -10.56 21.60
N GLY A 544 -26.65 -9.71 20.57
CA GLY A 544 -26.73 -8.25 20.65
C GLY A 544 -25.37 -7.55 20.79
N TYR A 545 -24.26 -8.28 20.71
CA TYR A 545 -22.93 -7.70 20.58
C TYR A 545 -22.40 -7.91 19.16
N LEU A 546 -21.65 -6.94 18.64
CA LEU A 546 -21.03 -7.10 17.33
C LEU A 546 -19.86 -8.08 17.40
N ASP A 547 -19.80 -8.99 16.44
CA ASP A 547 -18.73 -9.96 16.25
C ASP A 547 -17.81 -9.55 15.11
N LEU A 548 -16.54 -9.93 15.20
CA LEU A 548 -15.52 -9.63 14.20
C LEU A 548 -14.98 -10.91 13.56
N LEU A 549 -14.89 -10.91 12.23
CA LEU A 549 -14.19 -11.94 11.46
C LEU A 549 -12.95 -11.34 10.82
N VAL A 550 -11.83 -12.06 10.86
CA VAL A 550 -10.59 -11.63 10.20
C VAL A 550 -9.85 -12.80 9.55
N VAL A 551 -9.18 -12.50 8.44
CA VAL A 551 -8.33 -13.42 7.66
C VAL A 551 -7.05 -12.71 7.19
N GLY A 552 -6.03 -13.46 6.78
CA GLY A 552 -4.71 -12.87 6.49
C GLY A 552 -3.83 -13.59 5.46
N PHE A 553 -2.72 -12.94 5.15
CA PHE A 553 -1.65 -13.41 4.28
C PHE A 553 -0.76 -14.46 4.96
N SER A 554 -0.36 -15.49 4.23
CA SER A 554 0.38 -16.65 4.77
C SER A 554 -0.25 -17.22 6.06
N ASN A 555 -1.58 -17.17 6.14
CA ASN A 555 -2.38 -17.56 7.30
C ASN A 555 -3.64 -18.30 6.82
N ASN A 556 -3.77 -19.57 7.20
CA ASN A 556 -4.88 -20.43 6.78
C ASN A 556 -5.98 -20.56 7.84
N GLU A 557 -6.14 -19.56 8.69
CA GLU A 557 -7.17 -19.52 9.72
C GLU A 557 -8.09 -18.32 9.52
N LEU A 558 -9.41 -18.59 9.55
CA LEU A 558 -10.43 -17.60 9.82
C LEU A 558 -10.57 -17.46 11.34
N LEU A 559 -10.33 -16.26 11.86
CA LEU A 559 -10.52 -15.94 13.26
C LEU A 559 -11.87 -15.25 13.45
N ILE A 560 -12.63 -15.69 14.44
CA ILE A 560 -13.91 -15.08 14.84
C ILE A 560 -13.79 -14.64 16.30
N PHE A 561 -13.86 -13.33 16.52
CA PHE A 561 -13.91 -12.70 17.83
C PHE A 561 -15.37 -12.40 18.15
N TYR A 562 -15.96 -13.18 19.06
CA TYR A 562 -17.31 -12.91 19.53
C TYR A 562 -17.32 -11.72 20.49
N GLY A 563 -18.24 -10.80 20.30
CA GLY A 563 -18.46 -9.65 21.17
C GLY A 563 -19.04 -10.06 22.53
N SER A 564 -18.87 -9.21 23.54
CA SER A 564 -19.48 -9.39 24.85
C SER A 564 -19.55 -8.08 25.63
N GLU A 565 -20.19 -8.10 26.81
CA GLU A 565 -20.17 -6.96 27.76
C GLU A 565 -18.74 -6.52 28.15
N ARG A 566 -17.75 -7.41 28.01
CA ARG A 566 -16.33 -7.14 28.31
C ARG A 566 -15.51 -6.81 27.07
N GLY A 567 -16.15 -6.59 25.91
CA GLY A 567 -15.49 -6.48 24.62
C GLY A 567 -15.11 -7.85 24.05
N PHE A 568 -14.06 -7.87 23.23
CA PHE A 568 -13.56 -9.06 22.55
C PHE A 568 -12.59 -9.86 23.44
N ALA A 569 -12.67 -11.19 23.36
CA ALA A 569 -11.75 -12.07 24.07
C ALA A 569 -10.40 -12.23 23.33
N ASP A 570 -9.31 -12.43 24.09
CA ASP A 570 -7.98 -12.68 23.52
C ASP A 570 -7.90 -14.00 22.73
N GLU A 571 -8.76 -14.98 23.04
CA GLU A 571 -8.80 -16.27 22.34
C GLU A 571 -9.98 -16.31 21.36
N PRO A 572 -9.77 -16.02 20.05
CA PRO A 572 -10.82 -16.12 19.05
C PRO A 572 -11.16 -17.59 18.74
N LYS A 573 -12.38 -17.82 18.26
CA LYS A 573 -12.73 -19.08 17.59
C LYS A 573 -11.94 -19.16 16.27
N ARG A 574 -11.29 -20.30 16.03
CA ARG A 574 -10.47 -20.53 14.84
C ARG A 574 -11.11 -21.56 13.93
N ILE A 575 -11.24 -21.23 12.66
CA ILE A 575 -11.65 -22.17 11.62
C ILE A 575 -10.49 -22.31 10.66
N LYS A 576 -9.92 -23.53 10.60
CA LYS A 576 -8.88 -23.84 9.63
C LYS A 576 -9.47 -23.88 8.22
N LEU A 577 -8.90 -23.12 7.31
CA LEU A 577 -9.27 -23.04 5.89
C LEU A 577 -8.55 -24.15 5.10
N ASP A 578 -8.85 -25.39 5.46
CA ASP A 578 -8.41 -26.63 4.81
C ASP A 578 -9.67 -27.39 4.39
N ILE A 579 -10.08 -27.16 3.15
CA ILE A 579 -11.38 -27.61 2.63
C ILE A 579 -11.12 -28.55 1.46
N GLU A 580 -11.64 -29.78 1.56
CA GLU A 580 -11.43 -30.83 0.54
C GLU A 580 -9.95 -31.14 0.25
N GLY A 581 -9.06 -30.94 1.23
CA GLY A 581 -7.62 -31.15 1.10
C GLY A 581 -6.88 -30.01 0.37
N ILE A 582 -7.55 -28.89 0.11
CA ILE A 582 -6.97 -27.66 -0.43
C ILE A 582 -6.76 -26.70 0.74
N VAL A 583 -5.53 -26.23 0.89
CA VAL A 583 -5.15 -25.23 1.89
C VAL A 583 -5.28 -23.84 1.28
N PHE A 584 -6.01 -22.97 1.96
CA PHE A 584 -6.19 -21.57 1.60
C PHE A 584 -5.44 -20.72 2.63
N ASP A 585 -4.28 -20.20 2.26
CA ASP A 585 -3.37 -19.48 3.16
C ASP A 585 -3.10 -18.02 2.75
N ASN A 586 -3.73 -17.54 1.67
CA ASN A 586 -3.72 -16.13 1.29
C ASN A 586 -5.12 -15.50 1.11
N PRO A 587 -6.07 -15.72 2.05
CA PRO A 587 -7.39 -15.10 1.98
C PRO A 587 -7.36 -13.56 2.13
N ARG A 588 -8.20 -12.85 1.36
CA ARG A 588 -8.27 -11.38 1.33
C ARG A 588 -9.71 -10.89 1.10
N PHE A 589 -9.98 -9.63 1.48
CA PHE A 589 -11.18 -8.82 1.20
C PHE A 589 -12.52 -9.60 1.09
N MET A 590 -12.99 -10.08 2.25
CA MET A 590 -14.17 -10.94 2.40
C MET A 590 -15.50 -10.18 2.28
N THR A 591 -16.59 -10.89 1.98
CA THR A 591 -17.96 -10.32 1.99
C THR A 591 -18.90 -11.17 2.85
N LEU A 592 -19.68 -10.52 3.72
CA LEU A 592 -20.82 -11.12 4.42
C LEU A 592 -22.14 -10.75 3.75
N ALA A 593 -22.99 -11.73 3.46
CA ALA A 593 -24.36 -11.50 2.98
C ALA A 593 -25.21 -12.78 3.13
N ASP A 594 -26.54 -12.66 3.11
CA ASP A 594 -27.44 -13.83 3.04
C ASP A 594 -27.71 -14.20 1.58
N PHE A 595 -26.87 -15.06 1.00
CA PHE A 595 -26.95 -15.41 -0.42
C PHE A 595 -28.01 -16.46 -0.70
N ASN A 596 -28.35 -17.29 0.30
CA ASN A 596 -29.30 -18.40 0.14
C ASN A 596 -30.71 -18.09 0.71
N ARG A 597 -30.90 -16.94 1.36
CA ARG A 597 -32.13 -16.46 2.01
C ARG A 597 -32.62 -17.36 3.14
N ASP A 598 -31.71 -17.98 3.88
CA ASP A 598 -32.04 -18.77 5.06
C ASP A 598 -32.12 -17.92 6.35
N GLY A 599 -31.84 -16.62 6.24
CA GLY A 599 -31.85 -15.66 7.33
C GLY A 599 -30.56 -15.64 8.14
N TRP A 600 -29.51 -16.37 7.73
CA TRP A 600 -28.17 -16.28 8.31
C TRP A 600 -27.20 -15.69 7.30
N LEU A 601 -26.19 -14.98 7.80
CA LEU A 601 -25.13 -14.43 6.95
C LEU A 601 -24.19 -15.55 6.51
N ASP A 602 -23.91 -15.59 5.22
CA ASP A 602 -22.89 -16.40 4.56
C ASP A 602 -21.63 -15.56 4.34
N LEU A 603 -20.47 -16.21 4.31
CA LEU A 603 -19.17 -15.56 4.16
C LEU A 603 -18.48 -16.00 2.86
N VAL A 604 -18.16 -15.05 2.00
CA VAL A 604 -17.31 -15.25 0.82
C VAL A 604 -15.88 -14.89 1.15
N ILE A 605 -14.95 -15.81 0.90
CA ILE A 605 -13.51 -15.64 1.15
C ILE A 605 -12.75 -15.83 -0.17
N PRO A 606 -12.40 -14.72 -0.85
CA PRO A 606 -11.42 -14.70 -1.95
C PRO A 606 -10.04 -15.17 -1.48
N GLU A 607 -9.26 -15.73 -2.39
CA GLU A 607 -7.91 -16.23 -2.08
C GLU A 607 -6.92 -15.93 -3.22
N CYS A 608 -5.87 -15.18 -2.88
CA CYS A 608 -4.91 -14.64 -3.85
C CYS A 608 -3.76 -15.61 -4.16
N GLY A 609 -3.75 -16.80 -3.56
CA GLY A 609 -2.71 -17.80 -3.73
C GLY A 609 -3.04 -18.83 -4.81
N SER A 610 -2.44 -20.01 -4.69
CA SER A 610 -2.43 -21.03 -5.74
C SER A 610 -3.65 -21.95 -5.73
N SER A 611 -4.67 -21.70 -4.89
CA SER A 611 -5.83 -22.60 -4.78
C SER A 611 -6.71 -22.58 -6.03
N GLY A 612 -6.74 -21.44 -6.73
CA GLY A 612 -7.59 -21.19 -7.91
C GLY A 612 -9.09 -21.14 -7.60
N LYS A 613 -9.47 -21.00 -6.31
CA LYS A 613 -10.86 -21.11 -5.86
C LYS A 613 -11.20 -20.06 -4.80
N THR A 614 -12.45 -19.59 -4.85
CA THR A 614 -13.06 -18.75 -3.81
C THR A 614 -13.92 -19.63 -2.91
N ILE A 615 -13.87 -19.41 -1.60
CA ILE A 615 -14.69 -20.16 -0.64
C ILE A 615 -16.00 -19.40 -0.41
N ILE A 616 -17.12 -20.11 -0.37
CA ILE A 616 -18.35 -19.66 0.27
C ILE A 616 -18.56 -20.54 1.51
N LEU A 617 -18.48 -19.96 2.70
CA LEU A 617 -18.87 -20.61 3.94
C LEU A 617 -20.32 -20.24 4.25
N TRP A 618 -21.21 -21.22 4.21
CA TRP A 618 -22.63 -20.98 4.47
C TRP A 618 -22.88 -20.78 5.95
N GLY A 619 -23.64 -19.77 6.32
CA GLY A 619 -24.06 -19.44 7.68
C GLY A 619 -24.98 -20.48 8.30
N GLY A 620 -25.36 -20.27 9.55
CA GLY A 620 -26.34 -21.11 10.22
C GLY A 620 -26.37 -20.92 11.73
N PRO A 621 -27.30 -21.57 12.45
CA PRO A 621 -27.52 -21.37 13.88
C PRO A 621 -26.33 -21.74 14.77
N ASP A 622 -25.45 -22.63 14.30
CA ASP A 622 -24.22 -23.03 15.01
C ASP A 622 -22.99 -22.17 14.61
N GLY A 623 -23.22 -21.09 13.84
CA GLY A 623 -22.18 -20.27 13.21
C GLY A 623 -21.43 -21.00 12.09
N PHE A 624 -20.30 -20.45 11.64
CA PHE A 624 -19.51 -21.02 10.54
C PHE A 624 -18.76 -22.30 10.93
N VAL A 625 -18.69 -23.24 9.97
CA VAL A 625 -17.88 -24.47 10.03
C VAL A 625 -17.32 -24.79 8.64
N ALA A 626 -16.07 -25.25 8.56
CA ALA A 626 -15.38 -25.54 7.28
C ALA A 626 -16.06 -26.63 6.44
N SER A 627 -16.81 -27.54 7.06
CA SER A 627 -17.53 -28.62 6.35
C SER A 627 -18.78 -28.13 5.62
N ARG A 628 -19.25 -26.91 5.90
CA ARG A 628 -20.43 -26.32 5.27
C ARG A 628 -19.99 -25.23 4.30
N ALA A 629 -19.27 -25.66 3.27
CA ALA A 629 -18.62 -24.78 2.30
C ALA A 629 -18.94 -25.17 0.85
N THR A 630 -18.88 -24.19 -0.05
CA THR A 630 -18.83 -24.39 -1.49
C THR A 630 -17.56 -23.75 -2.04
N LEU A 631 -16.84 -24.47 -2.90
CA LEU A 631 -15.66 -23.95 -3.58
C LEU A 631 -16.02 -23.53 -5.01
N LEU A 632 -15.94 -22.23 -5.30
CA LEU A 632 -16.20 -21.68 -6.63
C LEU A 632 -14.90 -21.59 -7.45
N PRO A 633 -14.79 -22.30 -8.59
CA PRO A 633 -13.62 -22.19 -9.47
C PRO A 633 -13.56 -20.79 -10.08
N SER A 634 -12.60 -20.00 -9.64
CA SER A 634 -12.50 -18.56 -9.96
C SER A 634 -11.07 -18.12 -10.28
N GLY A 635 -10.09 -19.03 -10.27
CA GLY A 635 -8.69 -18.62 -10.29
C GLY A 635 -8.28 -17.89 -9.01
N PRO A 636 -7.05 -17.36 -8.95
CA PRO A 636 -6.62 -16.49 -7.85
C PRO A 636 -7.43 -15.18 -7.82
N THR A 637 -8.10 -14.96 -6.70
CA THR A 637 -9.01 -13.83 -6.45
C THR A 637 -8.56 -13.00 -5.25
N ILE A 638 -8.91 -11.72 -5.22
CA ILE A 638 -8.42 -10.79 -4.19
C ILE A 638 -9.57 -10.23 -3.38
N SER A 639 -10.66 -9.84 -4.04
CA SER A 639 -11.79 -9.16 -3.42
C SER A 639 -13.12 -9.69 -3.88
N SER A 640 -14.14 -9.46 -3.05
CA SER A 640 -15.54 -9.80 -3.32
C SER A 640 -16.46 -8.65 -2.92
N ARG A 641 -17.61 -8.56 -3.60
CA ARG A 641 -18.76 -7.69 -3.30
C ARG A 641 -20.07 -8.41 -3.63
N ALA A 642 -21.18 -7.92 -3.10
CA ALA A 642 -22.52 -8.41 -3.41
C ALA A 642 -23.49 -7.26 -3.71
N ALA A 643 -24.39 -7.49 -4.66
CA ALA A 643 -25.51 -6.61 -5.02
C ALA A 643 -26.52 -7.36 -5.90
N ASP A 644 -27.78 -6.92 -5.96
CA ASP A 644 -28.75 -7.40 -6.94
C ASP A 644 -28.63 -6.58 -8.23
N LEU A 645 -27.65 -6.92 -9.06
CA LEU A 645 -27.30 -6.13 -10.25
C LEU A 645 -28.33 -6.24 -11.38
N ASN A 646 -29.22 -7.25 -11.34
CA ASN A 646 -30.22 -7.49 -12.36
C ASN A 646 -31.67 -7.29 -11.88
N GLY A 647 -31.89 -6.94 -10.62
CA GLY A 647 -33.19 -6.64 -10.03
C GLY A 647 -34.10 -7.86 -9.83
N ASN A 648 -33.53 -9.07 -9.72
CA ASN A 648 -34.31 -10.30 -9.54
C ASN A 648 -34.58 -10.64 -8.04
N GLY A 649 -34.07 -9.80 -7.14
CA GLY A 649 -34.12 -9.88 -5.70
C GLY A 649 -33.01 -10.72 -5.07
N TRP A 650 -32.24 -11.49 -5.83
CA TRP A 650 -31.13 -12.31 -5.33
C TRP A 650 -29.83 -11.53 -5.44
N LEU A 651 -28.98 -11.65 -4.42
CA LEU A 651 -27.66 -11.06 -4.47
C LEU A 651 -26.79 -11.81 -5.48
N ASP A 652 -26.25 -11.07 -6.44
CA ASP A 652 -25.17 -11.49 -7.32
C ASP A 652 -23.83 -11.34 -6.58
N LEU A 653 -22.88 -12.20 -6.91
CA LEU A 653 -21.54 -12.20 -6.31
C LEU A 653 -20.52 -11.68 -7.34
N ILE A 654 -19.85 -10.56 -7.01
CA ILE A 654 -18.83 -9.95 -7.85
C ILE A 654 -17.46 -10.27 -7.25
N VAL A 655 -16.54 -10.82 -8.04
CA VAL A 655 -15.22 -11.26 -7.58
C VAL A 655 -14.12 -10.71 -8.47
N GLY A 656 -13.15 -10.02 -7.86
CA GLY A 656 -11.96 -9.48 -8.53
C GLY A 656 -10.78 -10.46 -8.50
N GLY A 657 -10.09 -10.62 -9.63
CA GLY A 657 -8.93 -11.50 -9.72
C GLY A 657 -7.83 -11.00 -10.65
N TYR A 658 -6.69 -11.69 -10.62
CA TYR A 658 -5.50 -11.27 -11.36
C TYR A 658 -4.88 -12.35 -12.27
N LYS A 659 -5.41 -13.57 -12.24
CA LYS A 659 -4.98 -14.65 -13.15
C LYS A 659 -6.13 -15.60 -13.45
N GLY A 660 -6.59 -15.66 -14.70
CA GLY A 660 -7.63 -16.62 -15.11
C GLY A 660 -7.08 -18.04 -15.17
N ASP A 661 -7.74 -19.00 -14.52
CA ASP A 661 -7.38 -20.43 -14.58
C ASP A 661 -8.24 -21.22 -15.58
N ASP A 662 -9.33 -20.63 -16.11
CA ASP A 662 -10.22 -21.29 -17.07
C ASP A 662 -9.68 -21.14 -18.51
N PRO A 663 -9.34 -22.25 -19.21
CA PRO A 663 -8.85 -22.19 -20.59
C PRO A 663 -9.84 -21.58 -21.59
N GLY A 664 -11.13 -21.48 -21.24
CA GLY A 664 -12.17 -20.86 -22.04
C GLY A 664 -12.28 -19.35 -21.88
N ASP A 665 -11.57 -18.74 -20.92
CA ASP A 665 -11.71 -17.32 -20.64
C ASP A 665 -10.95 -16.44 -21.64
N PRO A 666 -11.56 -15.34 -22.13
CA PRO A 666 -10.92 -14.41 -23.05
C PRO A 666 -9.83 -13.54 -22.41
N TYR A 667 -9.83 -13.35 -21.08
CA TYR A 667 -8.95 -12.39 -20.40
C TYR A 667 -8.10 -13.03 -19.31
N SER A 668 -6.84 -12.61 -19.21
CA SER A 668 -5.89 -13.10 -18.20
C SER A 668 -6.07 -12.47 -16.82
N THR A 669 -6.74 -11.31 -16.73
CA THR A 669 -7.06 -10.55 -15.51
C THR A 669 -8.51 -10.07 -15.63
N PHE A 670 -9.29 -10.11 -14.54
CA PHE A 670 -10.75 -10.07 -14.67
C PHE A 670 -11.49 -9.58 -13.44
N VAL A 671 -12.76 -9.28 -13.67
CA VAL A 671 -13.85 -9.34 -12.69
C VAL A 671 -14.85 -10.39 -13.16
N TYR A 672 -15.28 -11.29 -12.28
CA TYR A 672 -16.43 -12.17 -12.53
C TYR A 672 -17.66 -11.64 -11.81
N ILE A 673 -18.80 -11.69 -12.50
CA ILE A 673 -20.12 -11.52 -11.91
C ILE A 673 -20.80 -12.88 -11.94
N TYR A 674 -20.98 -13.51 -10.78
CA TYR A 674 -21.74 -14.73 -10.62
C TYR A 674 -23.20 -14.39 -10.34
N TRP A 675 -24.07 -14.76 -11.29
CA TRP A 675 -25.49 -14.42 -11.22
C TRP A 675 -26.21 -15.28 -10.17
N GLY A 676 -26.75 -14.61 -9.15
CA GLY A 676 -27.48 -15.18 -8.04
C GLY A 676 -28.87 -15.67 -8.44
N GLY A 677 -29.39 -16.61 -7.66
CA GLY A 677 -30.70 -17.20 -7.90
C GLY A 677 -30.96 -18.43 -7.03
N PRO A 678 -32.16 -19.02 -7.13
CA PRO A 678 -32.58 -20.15 -6.29
C PRO A 678 -31.72 -21.42 -6.48
N GLU A 679 -30.99 -21.51 -7.58
CA GLU A 679 -30.06 -22.61 -7.88
C GLU A 679 -28.63 -22.35 -7.39
N GLY A 680 -28.34 -21.19 -6.77
CA GLY A 680 -27.02 -20.79 -6.27
C GLY A 680 -26.05 -20.28 -7.34
N PHE A 681 -24.76 -20.23 -7.03
CA PHE A 681 -23.72 -19.74 -7.94
C PHE A 681 -23.09 -20.84 -8.79
N SER A 682 -22.76 -20.55 -10.06
CA SER A 682 -22.00 -21.48 -10.92
C SER A 682 -21.24 -20.76 -12.05
N ASN A 683 -20.17 -21.38 -12.57
CA ASN A 683 -19.40 -20.84 -13.70
C ASN A 683 -20.20 -20.78 -15.01
N ASN A 684 -21.28 -21.55 -15.15
CA ASN A 684 -22.14 -21.50 -16.34
C ASN A 684 -23.06 -20.28 -16.35
N ARG A 685 -23.20 -19.59 -15.21
CA ARG A 685 -23.98 -18.37 -15.04
C ARG A 685 -23.10 -17.27 -14.48
N ARG A 686 -22.04 -16.96 -15.21
CA ARG A 686 -21.19 -15.82 -14.90
C ARG A 686 -20.92 -14.94 -16.11
N THR A 687 -20.73 -13.65 -15.87
CA THR A 687 -20.15 -12.71 -16.82
C THR A 687 -18.70 -12.46 -16.43
N GLN A 688 -17.80 -12.32 -17.42
CA GLN A 688 -16.42 -11.90 -17.20
C GLN A 688 -16.19 -10.54 -17.84
N LEU A 689 -15.56 -9.63 -17.09
CA LEU A 689 -15.14 -8.31 -17.56
C LEU A 689 -13.62 -8.21 -17.47
N PRO A 690 -12.93 -7.58 -18.44
CA PRO A 690 -11.48 -7.40 -18.36
C PRO A 690 -11.11 -6.45 -17.21
N ALA A 691 -9.99 -6.68 -16.54
CA ALA A 691 -9.46 -5.76 -15.54
C ALA A 691 -7.93 -5.76 -15.58
N SER A 692 -7.25 -5.19 -14.61
CA SER A 692 -5.80 -5.35 -14.44
C SER A 692 -5.46 -5.48 -12.97
N PHE A 693 -5.48 -6.73 -12.48
CA PHE A 693 -5.40 -7.07 -11.05
C PHE A 693 -6.48 -6.29 -10.28
N ALA A 694 -7.72 -6.78 -10.34
CA ALA A 694 -8.86 -6.15 -9.67
C ALA A 694 -8.72 -6.30 -8.15
N ALA A 695 -8.08 -5.32 -7.51
CA ALA A 695 -7.77 -5.38 -6.08
C ALA A 695 -9.00 -5.10 -5.23
N ASP A 696 -9.86 -4.18 -5.67
CA ASP A 696 -11.12 -3.86 -5.00
C ASP A 696 -12.19 -3.47 -6.01
N ILE A 697 -13.45 -3.56 -5.57
CA ILE A 697 -14.65 -3.30 -6.36
C ILE A 697 -15.59 -2.43 -5.52
N THR A 698 -16.23 -1.45 -6.16
CA THR A 698 -17.27 -0.62 -5.54
C THR A 698 -18.47 -0.58 -6.46
N ILE A 699 -19.67 -0.73 -5.89
CA ILE A 699 -20.92 -0.77 -6.64
C ILE A 699 -21.77 0.43 -6.25
N ALA A 700 -22.24 1.18 -7.23
CA ALA A 700 -23.15 2.32 -7.06
C ALA A 700 -23.82 2.66 -8.40
N ASP A 701 -24.91 3.42 -8.39
CA ASP A 701 -25.49 4.00 -9.60
C ASP A 701 -24.78 5.32 -9.93
N PHE A 702 -23.70 5.27 -10.72
CA PHE A 702 -22.85 6.43 -10.98
C PHE A 702 -23.47 7.39 -12.00
N ASN A 703 -24.48 6.98 -12.76
CA ASN A 703 -25.11 7.79 -13.80
C ASN A 703 -26.57 8.18 -13.49
N ASN A 704 -27.09 7.76 -12.32
CA ASN A 704 -28.46 7.99 -11.85
C ASN A 704 -29.55 7.43 -12.77
N ASP A 705 -29.29 6.29 -13.43
CA ASP A 705 -30.27 5.63 -14.30
C ASP A 705 -31.15 4.59 -13.59
N GLY A 706 -30.88 4.35 -12.30
CA GLY A 706 -31.56 3.37 -11.45
C GLY A 706 -31.01 1.96 -11.58
N ILE A 707 -29.89 1.76 -12.28
CA ILE A 707 -29.18 0.49 -12.43
C ILE A 707 -27.80 0.62 -11.79
N LEU A 708 -27.42 -0.39 -11.02
CA LEU A 708 -26.10 -0.38 -10.38
C LEU A 708 -24.98 -0.57 -11.41
N ASP A 709 -23.94 0.24 -11.27
CA ASP A 709 -22.69 0.17 -12.02
C ASP A 709 -21.57 -0.44 -11.16
N ILE A 710 -20.46 -0.81 -11.81
CA ILE A 710 -19.32 -1.45 -11.13
C ILE A 710 -18.05 -0.65 -11.39
N PHE A 711 -17.48 -0.03 -10.36
CA PHE A 711 -16.11 0.47 -10.39
C PHE A 711 -15.12 -0.63 -10.00
N VAL A 712 -14.01 -0.74 -10.73
CA VAL A 712 -12.97 -1.75 -10.54
C VAL A 712 -11.62 -1.09 -10.35
N SER A 713 -11.05 -1.23 -9.15
CA SER A 713 -9.71 -0.75 -8.80
C SER A 713 -8.65 -1.65 -9.42
N CYS A 714 -7.91 -1.11 -10.40
CA CYS A 714 -6.84 -1.83 -11.07
C CYS A 714 -5.48 -1.53 -10.43
N TYR A 715 -4.88 -2.55 -9.83
CA TYR A 715 -3.73 -2.42 -8.95
C TYR A 715 -2.38 -2.60 -9.64
N HIS A 716 -2.32 -3.46 -10.66
CA HIS A 716 -1.04 -3.88 -11.23
C HIS A 716 -1.17 -4.37 -12.67
N GLY A 717 -0.41 -3.77 -13.58
CA GLY A 717 -0.22 -4.24 -14.95
C GLY A 717 1.13 -4.95 -15.12
N LEU A 718 1.38 -5.61 -16.25
CA LEU A 718 2.62 -6.38 -16.44
C LEU A 718 3.91 -5.55 -16.34
N ARG A 719 3.85 -4.27 -16.68
CA ARG A 719 5.02 -3.36 -16.77
C ARG A 719 4.80 -1.99 -16.14
N SER A 720 3.57 -1.68 -15.74
CA SER A 720 3.19 -0.39 -15.17
C SER A 720 2.24 -0.62 -14.01
N ARG A 721 2.32 0.26 -13.01
CA ARG A 721 1.35 0.39 -11.93
C ARG A 721 0.57 1.70 -12.04
N ASP A 722 1.03 2.63 -12.85
CA ASP A 722 0.23 3.76 -13.34
C ASP A 722 -0.63 3.24 -14.50
N ILE A 723 -1.83 2.78 -14.17
CA ILE A 723 -2.75 2.10 -15.07
C ILE A 723 -4.17 2.58 -14.83
N ASP A 724 -5.00 2.43 -15.84
CA ASP A 724 -6.39 2.84 -15.75
C ASP A 724 -7.23 1.87 -14.92
N SER A 725 -8.20 2.42 -14.19
CA SER A 725 -9.32 1.71 -13.58
C SER A 725 -10.59 1.92 -14.40
N PHE A 726 -11.62 1.12 -14.17
CA PHE A 726 -12.80 1.09 -15.04
C PHE A 726 -14.09 1.25 -14.26
N ILE A 727 -15.04 2.01 -14.82
CA ILE A 727 -16.46 1.94 -14.44
C ILE A 727 -17.17 1.16 -15.55
N TYR A 728 -17.78 0.03 -15.22
CA TYR A 728 -18.65 -0.73 -16.09
C TYR A 728 -20.09 -0.31 -15.87
N TRP A 729 -20.69 0.27 -16.90
CA TRP A 729 -22.04 0.79 -16.86
C TRP A 729 -23.07 -0.34 -16.98
N GLY A 730 -23.98 -0.41 -16.01
CA GLY A 730 -25.07 -1.38 -15.94
C GLY A 730 -26.07 -1.18 -17.08
N GLY A 731 -26.51 -2.28 -17.67
CA GLY A 731 -27.59 -2.31 -18.63
C GLY A 731 -28.80 -3.04 -18.07
N SER A 732 -29.99 -2.75 -18.60
CA SER A 732 -31.24 -3.39 -18.19
C SER A 732 -31.12 -4.92 -18.13
N GLY A 733 -31.50 -5.51 -17.00
CA GLY A 733 -31.42 -6.96 -16.78
C GLY A 733 -30.02 -7.49 -16.46
N GLY A 734 -29.10 -6.63 -15.99
CA GLY A 734 -27.75 -7.02 -15.56
C GLY A 734 -26.77 -7.21 -16.72
N VAL A 735 -26.82 -6.35 -17.75
CA VAL A 735 -25.91 -6.46 -18.90
C VAL A 735 -24.68 -5.57 -18.70
N TYR A 736 -23.50 -6.17 -18.54
CA TYR A 736 -22.22 -5.48 -18.46
C TYR A 736 -21.31 -5.92 -19.61
N SER A 737 -20.51 -5.00 -20.16
CA SER A 737 -19.63 -5.32 -21.29
C SER A 737 -18.39 -4.45 -21.36
N GLU A 738 -17.36 -4.95 -22.02
CA GLU A 738 -16.15 -4.19 -22.34
C GLU A 738 -16.47 -2.90 -23.12
N SER A 739 -17.44 -2.93 -24.03
CA SER A 739 -17.83 -1.77 -24.85
C SER A 739 -18.60 -0.70 -24.09
N ASN A 740 -19.13 -1.00 -22.90
CA ASN A 740 -19.92 -0.07 -22.09
C ASN A 740 -19.17 0.27 -20.79
N ARG A 741 -18.02 0.94 -20.92
CA ARG A 741 -17.20 1.34 -19.77
C ARG A 741 -16.60 2.73 -19.91
N THR A 742 -16.37 3.38 -18.78
CA THR A 742 -15.50 4.55 -18.67
C THR A 742 -14.13 4.14 -18.14
N VAL A 743 -13.10 4.81 -18.63
CA VAL A 743 -11.69 4.61 -18.23
C VAL A 743 -11.27 5.79 -17.38
N LEU A 744 -10.74 5.53 -16.19
CA LEU A 744 -10.24 6.55 -15.27
C LEU A 744 -8.76 6.32 -14.94
N PRO A 745 -7.86 7.28 -15.21
CA PRO A 745 -6.43 7.12 -14.96
C PRO A 745 -6.14 7.10 -13.46
N HIS A 746 -5.44 6.05 -13.01
CA HIS A 746 -5.09 5.86 -11.61
C HIS A 746 -3.64 5.42 -11.45
N HIS A 747 -3.20 5.37 -10.20
CA HIS A 747 -1.86 4.91 -9.85
C HIS A 747 -1.97 3.76 -8.87
N SER A 748 -2.12 2.55 -9.41
CA SER A 748 -2.26 1.31 -8.65
C SER A 748 -3.39 1.40 -7.63
N ALA A 749 -4.62 1.54 -8.13
CA ALA A 749 -5.80 1.63 -7.28
C ALA A 749 -5.94 0.35 -6.44
N ALA A 750 -6.10 0.50 -5.12
CA ALA A 750 -6.10 -0.61 -4.16
C ALA A 750 -7.39 -0.73 -3.34
N GLY A 751 -8.17 0.35 -3.26
CA GLY A 751 -9.44 0.40 -2.55
C GLY A 751 -10.26 1.58 -3.04
N ALA A 752 -11.59 1.49 -2.91
CA ALA A 752 -12.47 2.57 -3.29
C ALA A 752 -13.76 2.63 -2.46
N LEU A 753 -14.36 3.82 -2.43
CA LEU A 753 -15.64 4.09 -1.79
C LEU A 753 -16.43 5.09 -2.64
N ALA A 754 -17.74 4.88 -2.77
CA ALA A 754 -18.60 5.71 -3.59
C ALA A 754 -19.82 6.17 -2.78
N ALA A 755 -20.10 7.46 -2.86
CA ALA A 755 -21.28 8.14 -2.35
C ALA A 755 -21.33 9.55 -2.95
N ASP A 756 -22.45 10.25 -2.82
CA ASP A 756 -22.56 11.66 -3.20
C ASP A 756 -21.92 12.54 -2.11
N PHE A 757 -20.59 12.67 -2.13
CA PHE A 757 -19.83 13.26 -1.02
C PHE A 757 -20.06 14.77 -0.88
N ASP A 758 -20.35 15.47 -1.98
CA ASP A 758 -20.69 16.90 -1.99
C ASP A 758 -22.19 17.21 -2.02
N GLU A 759 -23.03 16.17 -2.00
CA GLU A 759 -24.51 16.24 -1.97
C GLU A 759 -25.10 16.98 -3.19
N ASP A 760 -24.45 16.88 -4.35
CA ASP A 760 -24.89 17.50 -5.61
C ASP A 760 -25.88 16.65 -6.42
N GLY A 761 -26.17 15.43 -5.94
CA GLY A 761 -27.07 14.46 -6.54
C GLY A 761 -26.37 13.46 -7.47
N PHE A 762 -25.05 13.48 -7.58
CA PHE A 762 -24.28 12.51 -8.36
C PHE A 762 -23.33 11.72 -7.45
N ILE A 763 -23.27 10.41 -7.64
CA ILE A 763 -22.34 9.58 -6.87
C ILE A 763 -20.89 9.89 -7.26
N ASP A 764 -20.10 10.34 -6.29
CA ASP A 764 -18.66 10.56 -6.38
C ASP A 764 -17.86 9.29 -6.09
N LEU A 765 -16.54 9.37 -6.27
CA LEU A 765 -15.65 8.22 -6.09
C LEU A 765 -14.34 8.58 -5.40
N ALA A 766 -14.10 8.04 -4.22
CA ALA A 766 -12.82 8.08 -3.53
C ALA A 766 -12.03 6.80 -3.86
N VAL A 767 -10.77 6.96 -4.27
CA VAL A 767 -9.89 5.85 -4.65
C VAL A 767 -8.53 6.02 -3.99
N VAL A 768 -8.07 4.98 -3.29
CA VAL A 768 -6.71 4.95 -2.75
C VAL A 768 -5.73 4.40 -3.78
N ASN A 769 -4.67 5.16 -4.01
CA ASN A 769 -3.58 4.81 -4.92
C ASN A 769 -2.41 4.25 -4.11
N HIS A 770 -2.12 2.97 -4.27
CA HIS A 770 -1.06 2.31 -3.51
C HIS A 770 0.34 2.69 -3.98
N LYS A 771 0.53 3.03 -5.26
CA LYS A 771 1.80 3.51 -5.78
C LYS A 771 1.60 4.57 -6.84
N THR A 772 2.11 5.78 -6.58
CA THR A 772 2.13 6.88 -7.55
C THR A 772 3.47 6.93 -8.25
N GLN A 773 3.50 6.67 -9.57
CA GLN A 773 4.71 6.71 -10.39
C GLN A 773 5.85 5.81 -9.88
N GLY A 774 5.49 4.65 -9.33
CA GLY A 774 6.42 3.67 -8.76
C GLY A 774 6.64 3.76 -7.25
N ASN A 775 6.35 4.91 -6.63
CA ASN A 775 6.59 5.16 -5.21
C ASN A 775 5.34 4.97 -4.34
N HIS A 776 5.51 4.47 -3.12
CA HIS A 776 4.39 4.34 -2.17
C HIS A 776 3.94 5.68 -1.58
N PRO A 777 4.83 6.59 -1.13
CA PRO A 777 4.45 7.98 -0.89
C PRO A 777 3.87 8.59 -2.16
N GLY A 778 2.65 9.09 -2.10
CA GLY A 778 1.91 9.48 -3.29
C GLY A 778 0.63 10.25 -2.98
N MET A 779 -0.32 10.17 -3.91
CA MET A 779 -1.60 10.87 -3.82
C MET A 779 -2.74 9.92 -4.14
N SER A 780 -3.71 9.82 -3.25
CA SER A 780 -5.03 9.21 -3.48
C SER A 780 -6.03 10.26 -3.96
N TYR A 781 -7.09 9.84 -4.65
CA TYR A 781 -7.96 10.73 -5.40
C TYR A 781 -9.40 10.67 -4.93
N VAL A 782 -10.06 11.83 -4.83
CA VAL A 782 -11.51 11.94 -4.78
C VAL A 782 -11.96 12.56 -6.10
N TRP A 783 -12.68 11.78 -6.89
CA TRP A 783 -13.24 12.18 -8.17
C TRP A 783 -14.65 12.69 -7.95
N TRP A 784 -14.89 13.95 -8.32
CA TRP A 784 -16.20 14.56 -8.22
C TRP A 784 -16.96 14.33 -9.52
N ASN A 785 -18.09 13.65 -9.43
CA ASN A 785 -18.99 13.38 -10.53
C ASN A 785 -19.91 14.59 -10.78
N GLY A 786 -20.76 14.52 -11.79
CA GLY A 786 -21.72 15.57 -12.06
C GLY A 786 -22.42 15.40 -13.41
N PRO A 787 -23.10 16.44 -13.90
CA PRO A 787 -23.84 16.37 -15.17
C PRO A 787 -22.99 16.03 -16.40
N GLU A 788 -21.67 16.30 -16.36
CA GLU A 788 -20.72 15.97 -17.43
C GLU A 788 -19.98 14.64 -17.20
N GLY A 789 -20.28 13.93 -16.10
CA GLY A 789 -19.57 12.74 -15.66
C GLY A 789 -18.22 13.05 -14.99
N PHE A 790 -17.45 11.99 -14.72
CA PHE A 790 -16.11 12.08 -14.15
C PHE A 790 -15.09 12.75 -15.09
N THR A 791 -14.26 13.64 -14.54
CA THR A 791 -13.20 14.35 -15.27
C THR A 791 -11.96 14.62 -14.41
N GLU A 792 -10.77 14.51 -15.00
CA GLU A 792 -9.48 14.82 -14.33
C GLU A 792 -9.39 16.28 -13.81
N ARG A 793 -10.27 17.18 -14.27
CA ARG A 793 -10.32 18.57 -13.81
C ARG A 793 -11.03 18.73 -12.47
N ARG A 794 -11.87 17.78 -12.08
CA ARG A 794 -12.63 17.76 -10.82
C ARG A 794 -12.13 16.61 -9.95
N VAL A 795 -10.87 16.71 -9.51
CA VAL A 795 -10.25 15.73 -8.63
C VAL A 795 -9.58 16.43 -7.45
N THR A 796 -9.95 16.05 -6.23
CA THR A 796 -9.19 16.39 -5.03
C THR A 796 -8.10 15.35 -4.82
N LYS A 797 -6.86 15.80 -4.62
CA LYS A 797 -5.70 14.93 -4.37
C LYS A 797 -5.35 14.96 -2.88
N LEU A 798 -5.32 13.79 -2.26
CA LEU A 798 -5.07 13.62 -0.83
C LEU A 798 -3.75 12.84 -0.63
N PRO A 799 -2.77 13.39 0.11
CA PRO A 799 -1.49 12.71 0.37
C PRO A 799 -1.67 11.35 1.06
N THR A 800 -0.95 10.35 0.61
CA THR A 800 -1.01 8.98 1.17
C THR A 800 0.34 8.28 1.14
N PHE A 801 0.45 7.21 1.94
CA PHE A 801 1.64 6.38 2.07
C PHE A 801 1.28 4.93 1.79
N GLY A 802 1.33 4.57 0.50
CA GLY A 802 1.13 3.22 0.01
C GLY A 802 -0.07 2.47 0.57
N PRO A 803 -1.28 3.06 0.57
CA PRO A 803 -2.44 2.43 1.16
C PRO A 803 -2.77 1.11 0.48
N HIS A 804 -3.00 0.06 1.26
CA HIS A 804 -3.45 -1.24 0.75
C HIS A 804 -4.95 -1.32 0.54
N GLY A 805 -5.72 -0.41 1.13
CA GLY A 805 -7.17 -0.39 1.08
C GLY A 805 -7.78 0.78 1.87
N MET A 806 -9.10 0.70 2.03
CA MET A 806 -9.93 1.66 2.77
C MET A 806 -10.83 0.89 3.74
N THR A 807 -12.14 1.14 3.71
CA THR A 807 -13.18 0.27 4.23
C THR A 807 -13.62 -0.73 3.16
N HIS A 808 -13.72 -2.01 3.52
CA HIS A 808 -14.20 -3.06 2.61
C HIS A 808 -15.69 -3.34 2.85
N SER A 809 -16.50 -2.29 2.78
CA SER A 809 -17.96 -2.29 2.86
C SER A 809 -18.49 -1.14 2.02
N ASP A 810 -19.31 -1.44 1.01
CA ASP A 810 -19.95 -0.40 0.21
C ASP A 810 -20.95 0.40 1.07
N ILE A 811 -21.12 1.67 0.73
CA ILE A 811 -22.12 2.54 1.31
C ILE A 811 -23.50 2.13 0.76
N GLY A 812 -24.51 2.11 1.63
CA GLY A 812 -25.89 1.79 1.26
C GLY A 812 -26.28 0.33 1.51
N ASN A 813 -27.54 0.02 1.27
CA ASN A 813 -28.05 -1.35 1.38
C ASN A 813 -27.31 -2.28 0.42
N ILE A 814 -26.99 -3.49 0.88
CA ILE A 814 -26.18 -4.43 0.11
C ILE A 814 -26.83 -4.86 -1.22
N ALA A 815 -28.16 -4.82 -1.35
CA ALA A 815 -28.84 -5.24 -2.57
C ALA A 815 -28.88 -4.13 -3.64
N ASP A 816 -29.25 -2.91 -3.25
CA ASP A 816 -29.62 -1.83 -4.17
C ASP A 816 -28.86 -0.50 -3.95
N ARG A 817 -27.96 -0.45 -2.97
CA ARG A 817 -27.22 0.75 -2.52
C ARG A 817 -28.12 1.89 -2.03
N GLY A 818 -29.38 1.60 -1.71
CA GLY A 818 -30.31 2.56 -1.16
C GLY A 818 -29.95 3.01 0.27
N ASP A 819 -30.51 4.15 0.67
CA ASP A 819 -30.22 4.79 1.95
C ASP A 819 -30.86 4.13 3.18
N GLU A 820 -31.79 3.20 2.98
CA GLU A 820 -32.65 2.65 4.03
C GLU A 820 -32.39 1.17 4.32
N GLU A 821 -32.28 0.83 5.60
CA GLU A 821 -32.28 -0.55 6.09
C GLU A 821 -33.63 -0.89 6.74
N LEU A 822 -34.13 -2.12 6.51
CA LEU A 822 -35.45 -2.54 6.96
C LEU A 822 -35.39 -3.46 8.18
N TYR A 823 -36.24 -3.16 9.17
CA TYR A 823 -36.55 -4.04 10.30
C TYR A 823 -38.05 -4.39 10.28
N GLU A 824 -38.39 -5.67 10.35
CA GLU A 824 -39.77 -6.13 10.54
C GLU A 824 -39.94 -6.71 11.94
N SER A 825 -40.96 -6.25 12.68
CA SER A 825 -41.25 -6.77 14.02
C SER A 825 -41.65 -8.24 13.95
N ARG A 826 -41.63 -8.95 15.09
CA ARG A 826 -42.38 -10.21 15.19
C ARG A 826 -43.89 -9.95 14.94
N PRO A 827 -44.66 -10.97 14.54
CA PRO A 827 -46.11 -10.91 14.62
C PRO A 827 -46.61 -10.69 16.06
N ILE A 828 -47.63 -9.84 16.21
CA ILE A 828 -48.24 -9.51 17.49
C ILE A 828 -49.73 -9.84 17.42
N GLU A 829 -50.19 -10.75 18.28
CA GLU A 829 -51.61 -11.04 18.46
C GLU A 829 -52.29 -9.92 19.25
N LEU A 830 -53.40 -9.43 18.72
CA LEU A 830 -54.25 -8.40 19.30
C LEU A 830 -55.49 -9.03 19.95
N SER A 831 -56.06 -8.36 20.95
CA SER A 831 -57.43 -8.68 21.41
C SER A 831 -58.46 -8.42 20.30
N GLU A 832 -59.53 -9.22 20.24
CA GLU A 832 -60.52 -9.19 19.15
C GLU A 832 -61.16 -7.81 18.89
N ASP A 833 -61.25 -6.96 19.92
CA ASP A 833 -61.84 -5.62 19.83
C ASP A 833 -60.82 -4.50 19.47
N SER A 834 -59.54 -4.84 19.29
CA SER A 834 -58.50 -3.85 19.01
C SER A 834 -58.71 -3.17 17.66
N ARG A 835 -58.47 -1.86 17.63
CA ARG A 835 -58.40 -1.05 16.41
C ARG A 835 -57.09 -0.28 16.44
N ILE A 836 -56.34 -0.32 15.36
CA ILE A 836 -55.05 0.38 15.29
C ILE A 836 -55.29 1.78 14.74
N GLY A 837 -54.93 2.77 15.54
CA GLY A 837 -55.04 4.18 15.23
C GLY A 837 -53.75 4.78 14.67
N GLY A 838 -52.59 4.17 14.87
CA GLY A 838 -51.31 4.67 14.35
C GLY A 838 -50.08 4.02 14.98
N ILE A 839 -48.92 4.64 14.79
CA ILE A 839 -47.63 4.18 15.31
C ILE A 839 -46.77 5.35 15.81
N SER A 840 -45.99 5.09 16.86
CA SER A 840 -44.99 6.01 17.40
C SER A 840 -43.74 5.24 17.79
N TRP A 841 -42.63 5.93 17.97
CA TRP A 841 -41.35 5.35 18.38
C TRP A 841 -40.57 6.32 19.28
N MET A 842 -39.65 5.78 20.06
CA MET A 842 -38.59 6.53 20.73
C MET A 842 -37.28 6.21 20.03
N ALA A 843 -36.60 7.24 19.53
CA ALA A 843 -35.35 7.09 18.83
C ALA A 843 -34.44 8.31 18.99
N GLU A 844 -33.14 8.08 18.99
CA GLU A 844 -32.14 9.11 18.71
C GLU A 844 -32.02 9.26 17.19
N ILE A 845 -32.13 10.48 16.70
CA ILE A 845 -32.11 10.80 15.26
C ILE A 845 -30.97 11.80 15.04
N PRO A 846 -29.74 11.32 14.77
CA PRO A 846 -28.61 12.18 14.38
C PRO A 846 -28.90 13.00 13.12
N ALA A 847 -28.04 13.98 12.83
CA ALA A 847 -28.16 14.81 11.64
C ALA A 847 -28.25 13.94 10.37
N LYS A 848 -29.10 14.36 9.42
CA LYS A 848 -29.32 13.67 8.14
C LYS A 848 -29.75 12.19 8.23
N THR A 849 -30.26 11.76 9.39
CA THR A 849 -30.88 10.44 9.57
C THR A 849 -32.41 10.55 9.71
N TRP A 850 -33.12 9.45 9.47
CA TRP A 850 -34.57 9.37 9.66
C TRP A 850 -35.05 7.97 10.00
N VAL A 851 -36.25 7.91 10.59
CA VAL A 851 -37.01 6.66 10.80
C VAL A 851 -38.38 6.83 10.16
N LYS A 852 -38.80 5.85 9.37
CA LYS A 852 -40.17 5.73 8.87
C LYS A 852 -40.75 4.41 9.32
N ALA A 853 -42.08 4.32 9.38
CA ALA A 853 -42.75 3.09 9.77
C ALA A 853 -43.91 2.73 8.85
N GLN A 854 -44.25 1.44 8.81
CA GLN A 854 -45.48 0.92 8.21
C GLN A 854 -46.08 -0.14 9.13
N ILE A 855 -47.39 -0.36 8.98
CA ILE A 855 -48.15 -1.35 9.73
C ILE A 855 -48.88 -2.25 8.74
N ARG A 856 -48.97 -3.55 9.02
CA ARG A 856 -49.90 -4.46 8.35
C ARG A 856 -50.72 -5.22 9.38
N THR A 857 -51.96 -5.55 9.02
CA THR A 857 -52.88 -6.30 9.88
C THR A 857 -53.54 -7.43 9.12
N ALA A 858 -53.77 -8.56 9.78
CA ALA A 858 -54.42 -9.70 9.15
C ALA A 858 -55.33 -10.49 10.13
N PRO A 859 -56.28 -11.30 9.63
CA PRO A 859 -57.13 -12.16 10.47
C PRO A 859 -56.37 -13.32 11.13
N SER A 860 -55.30 -13.83 10.49
CA SER A 860 -54.42 -14.86 11.04
C SER A 860 -52.95 -14.46 10.88
N GLU A 861 -52.07 -15.10 11.65
CA GLU A 861 -50.63 -14.86 11.57
C GLU A 861 -50.06 -15.18 10.18
N ALA A 862 -50.50 -16.30 9.58
CA ALA A 862 -50.06 -16.72 8.25
C ALA A 862 -50.46 -15.72 7.15
N ASP A 863 -51.61 -15.05 7.30
CA ASP A 863 -52.11 -14.07 6.33
C ASP A 863 -51.30 -12.76 6.36
N LEU A 864 -50.48 -12.50 7.40
CA LEU A 864 -49.64 -11.30 7.45
C LEU A 864 -48.69 -11.21 6.26
N ASN A 865 -48.11 -12.34 5.83
CA ASN A 865 -47.13 -12.36 4.74
C ASN A 865 -47.68 -11.82 3.41
N GLY A 866 -48.99 -11.94 3.17
CA GLY A 866 -49.67 -11.39 2.00
C GLY A 866 -50.42 -10.07 2.25
N ALA A 867 -50.43 -9.57 3.49
CA ALA A 867 -51.12 -8.35 3.83
C ALA A 867 -50.34 -7.11 3.37
N PRO A 868 -51.00 -6.09 2.81
CA PRO A 868 -50.33 -4.88 2.36
C PRO A 868 -49.76 -4.10 3.55
N TRP A 869 -48.59 -3.50 3.35
CA TRP A 869 -48.03 -2.53 4.27
C TRP A 869 -48.79 -1.20 4.14
N ILE A 870 -49.12 -0.57 5.26
CA ILE A 870 -49.96 0.62 5.33
C ILE A 870 -49.24 1.71 6.10
N GLY A 871 -49.23 2.91 5.54
CA GLY A 871 -48.76 4.13 6.19
C GLY A 871 -49.89 5.14 6.35
N LYS A 872 -49.51 6.42 6.47
CA LYS A 872 -50.46 7.51 6.68
C LYS A 872 -51.49 7.64 5.55
N ASN A 873 -51.06 7.43 4.30
CA ASN A 873 -51.86 7.68 3.10
C ASN A 873 -52.45 6.39 2.50
N GLY A 874 -52.46 5.28 3.25
CA GLY A 874 -53.00 4.00 2.81
C GLY A 874 -51.91 2.98 2.44
N ALA A 875 -52.27 1.99 1.62
CA ALA A 875 -51.38 0.92 1.19
C ALA A 875 -50.12 1.47 0.50
N ASP A 876 -48.99 0.84 0.78
CA ASP A 876 -47.63 1.14 0.28
C ASP A 876 -47.08 2.53 0.62
N SER A 877 -47.84 3.35 1.36
CA SER A 877 -47.36 4.64 1.92
C SER A 877 -46.66 4.45 3.27
N TRP A 878 -45.91 5.44 3.74
CA TRP A 878 -45.19 5.39 5.03
C TRP A 878 -45.79 6.32 6.07
N PHE A 879 -45.54 6.02 7.35
CA PHE A 879 -45.56 7.00 8.44
C PHE A 879 -44.18 7.64 8.49
N GLU A 880 -44.08 8.89 8.07
CA GLU A 880 -42.81 9.61 7.96
C GLU A 880 -42.48 10.38 9.24
N LYS A 881 -43.45 10.55 10.14
CA LYS A 881 -43.27 11.26 11.40
C LYS A 881 -43.71 10.41 12.57
N ASN A 882 -42.99 10.56 13.68
CA ASN A 882 -43.30 9.90 14.93
C ASN A 882 -44.70 10.32 15.43
N GLY A 883 -45.54 9.33 15.78
CA GLY A 883 -46.88 9.56 16.34
C GLY A 883 -47.96 9.82 15.30
N GLU A 884 -47.71 9.52 14.02
CA GLU A 884 -48.73 9.65 12.99
C GLU A 884 -49.82 8.58 13.10
N THR A 885 -51.04 9.00 12.77
CA THR A 885 -52.25 8.17 12.80
C THR A 885 -52.62 7.66 11.41
N VAL A 886 -53.18 6.47 11.33
CA VAL A 886 -53.79 5.92 10.11
C VAL A 886 -55.01 6.79 9.74
N VAL A 887 -55.27 7.00 8.45
CA VAL A 887 -56.59 7.48 8.00
C VAL A 887 -57.63 6.39 8.25
N GLY A 888 -58.46 6.57 9.29
CA GLY A 888 -59.44 5.59 9.75
C GLY A 888 -58.91 4.72 10.88
N SER A 889 -59.23 3.43 10.86
CA SER A 889 -58.67 2.45 11.80
C SER A 889 -58.43 1.12 11.11
N LEU A 890 -57.28 0.48 11.38
CA LEU A 890 -57.01 -0.87 10.88
C LEU A 890 -57.57 -1.90 11.85
N SER A 891 -58.14 -2.97 11.31
CA SER A 891 -58.69 -4.09 12.07
C SER A 891 -58.07 -5.40 11.60
N GLY A 892 -57.63 -6.21 12.55
CA GLY A 892 -57.09 -7.54 12.31
C GLY A 892 -56.73 -8.15 13.65
N LYS A 893 -56.77 -9.48 13.75
CA LYS A 893 -56.37 -10.19 14.97
C LYS A 893 -54.85 -10.17 15.14
N TRP A 894 -54.11 -10.01 14.05
CA TRP A 894 -52.66 -9.96 14.06
C TRP A 894 -52.19 -8.64 13.47
N VAL A 895 -51.12 -8.07 14.04
CA VAL A 895 -50.42 -6.89 13.53
C VAL A 895 -48.93 -7.16 13.45
N GLN A 896 -48.29 -6.49 12.50
CA GLN A 896 -46.85 -6.36 12.43
C GLN A 896 -46.51 -4.93 12.00
N TYR A 897 -45.39 -4.40 12.45
CA TYR A 897 -44.84 -3.15 11.93
C TYR A 897 -43.51 -3.41 11.25
N ARG A 898 -43.13 -2.52 10.33
CA ARG A 898 -41.76 -2.43 9.84
C ARG A 898 -41.23 -1.01 9.96
N LEU A 899 -39.94 -0.90 10.21
CA LEU A 899 -39.21 0.35 10.25
C LEU A 899 -38.25 0.41 9.07
N ALA A 900 -38.11 1.59 8.48
CA ALA A 900 -36.99 1.95 7.63
C ALA A 900 -36.09 2.90 8.42
N LEU A 901 -34.85 2.49 8.65
CA LEU A 901 -33.80 3.31 9.26
C LEU A 901 -32.93 3.82 8.13
N GLY A 902 -32.95 5.14 7.88
CA GLY A 902 -32.21 5.74 6.77
C GLY A 902 -31.27 6.86 7.19
N ALA A 903 -30.29 7.12 6.34
CA ALA A 903 -29.37 8.23 6.45
C ALA A 903 -28.92 8.68 5.06
N VAL A 904 -28.69 9.98 4.87
CA VAL A 904 -28.12 10.50 3.62
C VAL A 904 -26.76 9.85 3.40
N ASN A 905 -26.53 9.33 2.18
CA ASN A 905 -25.33 8.56 1.82
C ASN A 905 -25.07 7.41 2.79
N SER A 906 -26.11 6.89 3.43
CA SER A 906 -25.98 5.88 4.47
C SER A 906 -24.90 6.13 5.53
N GLY A 907 -24.58 7.41 5.80
CA GLY A 907 -23.38 7.77 6.55
C GLY A 907 -23.44 7.47 8.05
N SER A 908 -24.63 7.49 8.63
CA SER A 908 -24.83 7.32 10.07
C SER A 908 -26.05 6.45 10.38
N THR A 909 -26.39 6.28 11.66
CA THR A 909 -27.53 5.48 12.10
C THR A 909 -28.49 6.25 12.99
N PRO A 910 -29.82 6.21 12.71
CA PRO A 910 -30.80 6.45 13.77
C PRO A 910 -30.78 5.26 14.75
N ARG A 911 -31.15 5.49 16.02
CA ARG A 911 -31.12 4.48 17.09
C ARG A 911 -32.49 4.35 17.73
N VAL A 912 -33.23 3.28 17.44
CA VAL A 912 -34.63 3.10 17.89
C VAL A 912 -34.71 2.20 19.14
N SER A 913 -35.24 2.73 20.25
CA SER A 913 -35.29 2.04 21.55
C SER A 913 -36.69 1.55 21.96
N GLU A 914 -37.76 2.12 21.40
CA GLU A 914 -39.14 1.70 21.64
C GLU A 914 -39.99 1.95 20.39
N VAL A 915 -40.92 1.03 20.10
CA VAL A 915 -42.00 1.23 19.13
C VAL A 915 -43.34 1.00 19.81
N ALA A 916 -44.30 1.87 19.58
CA ALA A 916 -45.64 1.80 20.17
C ALA A 916 -46.72 1.86 19.09
N ILE A 917 -47.48 0.77 18.96
CA ILE A 917 -48.69 0.70 18.14
C ILE A 917 -49.82 1.35 18.93
N MET A 918 -50.35 2.45 18.43
CA MET A 918 -51.42 3.21 19.08
C MET A 918 -52.78 2.55 18.78
N LEU A 919 -53.56 2.26 19.82
CA LEU A 919 -54.91 1.71 19.68
C LEU A 919 -55.95 2.85 19.67
N GLY A 920 -56.92 2.78 18.75
CA GLY A 920 -58.04 3.70 18.65
C GLY A 920 -59.16 3.41 19.66
N GLU A 921 -60.07 4.36 19.86
CA GLU A 921 -61.25 4.17 20.72
C GLU A 921 -62.25 3.16 20.08
N PRO A 922 -62.85 2.25 20.87
CA PRO A 922 -63.96 1.43 20.39
C PRO A 922 -65.14 2.34 20.02
N PRO A 923 -65.98 1.99 19.01
CA PRO A 923 -67.13 2.80 18.66
C PRO A 923 -68.01 3.01 19.89
N SER A 924 -68.34 4.27 20.19
CA SER A 924 -69.30 4.60 21.25
C SER A 924 -70.57 3.82 20.98
N SER A 925 -70.90 2.87 21.85
CA SER A 925 -72.15 2.14 21.79
C SER A 925 -73.29 3.15 21.77
N GLU A 926 -73.97 3.30 20.63
CA GLU A 926 -75.23 4.02 20.57
C GLU A 926 -76.14 3.45 21.66
N LYS A 927 -76.58 4.32 22.56
CA LYS A 927 -77.68 4.02 23.46
C LYS A 927 -78.83 3.49 22.61
N ARG A 928 -79.15 2.20 22.79
CA ARG A 928 -80.49 1.69 22.45
C ARG A 928 -81.48 2.46 23.32
N GLU A 929 -82.09 3.50 22.77
CA GLU A 929 -83.36 4.00 23.30
C GLU A 929 -84.45 3.01 22.87
N SER A 930 -85.22 2.61 23.87
CA SER A 930 -86.41 1.75 23.84
C SER A 930 -87.55 2.33 23.04
#